data_AF-A0A034VDR0-F1
#
_entry.id   AF-A0A034VDR0-F1
#
_cell.length_a   1.000
_cell.length_b   1.000
_cell.length_c   1.000
_cell.angle_alpha   90.00
_cell.angle_beta   90.00
_cell.angle_gamma   90.00
#
_symmetry.space_group_name_H-M   'P 1'
#
loop_
_entity.id
_entity.type
_entity.pdbx_description
1 polymer ?
#
loop_
_entity_poly.entity_id
_entity_poly.type
_entity_poly.pdbx_seq_one_letter_code
_entity_poly.pdbx_strand_id
1 'polypeptide(L)'
;MSMLPLAGSASGTHLRPLSLSGPEREPVQFTVNLVGAPPEVEQLVEQIKHVAEQFLYHWKTFPIVLPQPLSATTLVLTVNNATNSVSNRNKTRPINLRDLFIAPPFDELDAVASDGSGEPRRLTNSQLKSLRESGEFDVPSLHFPGQVHKWRLSQLLQKGTLRAHDSFLSDLALAARFIVVTARARIFGHFFSVVHAAQALLDGIIKLFDMFIGVPALLAHNLDYKIKEERCRFLIAELVCRPEFEDCLDGLCSYVRKMLRRATMEKFDFNSCEVTQPVPYLFLTPKGQEIDLRLFCRDVMRKALPVLIGILERETRGWFLHFRERLIAELRAKKLSDKEIEEEVNEAVMKEYLQRVYSSILSNPKLAELGDGIPELLVQQAQSVVFMYKAMDKVQKDIKRTREDHQKCLANDHSVLSRVAPWLRSKLRKAEESKLSKSAWSAHEEALKMCTKHNLHQTAYFLSRDLAFMKEREPVLLKELKNAKTPTRSFQWACRIWSPSAWIIRRNFQGQSDVIPTVISQQATSIVTPRSDPSQPVFLVEKEIIRTTSTRWPLWRLLNLLQRTWCWTWNMMFLLGILVPWCSPLGLRALFCVKPFMPDLELSQINGTLFPRKTSITQTMASRLIELWRHISKSRTHFETEPDTGFIGKGLTRNLNRVWNYFFKGFLGTLIILFAFPLICLATSFLSIALALTAPLWIPIFTMLLHLYMILIYDLDCPDNSRNRYCILLEAVIWNVMIQGLLQPVAAVLVATFCCPLASSIILVVGVARFSLRLLWDSLTFHLFIKKCGRVPASDSIAVKRIAGPGLALDYYFIIKPEQALAAFEAKMELDELQAYQHAMERIILQPQKDFSQFVEACFGPFSAQLAKTGPYMTLDREAHDLMSTLHEKLEKRRRELQTSLTTQVKTRIKLNTKELKIAIQLAAHILEKCYPSHVIARLSISEDDFWDNKGLSVNDWPGLAGLMYTEIFSLDFLTPLTENDTHFKLEPHPSLDLTRYTEMVQNATDVIGSKGLDLLGNVYAPRGNVQVHLPFLEVTAFNPRSRITLNFRKPEKRDMSVGLTTPRVRAHRSQNAKAPEPLKPWRPWKKKTDEKGVTEKLLIPLPVPHPVHIAIAIHNRDSENPIPLDSELVWEILKSIEDCQGGDVMAVQSVARYRGVVTESSNDSLATSSSIGSTRDSGSGSGIVGNGTETLPCVNREVCTQVKVSEEPVQTSGFHWTLSNWGAAQTARRRTNSNVRVDLASPEDISLDTDSSRAVFNAYGTTV
;
A
#
# COMPACT_ATOMS: atom_id res chain seq x y z
N MET A 1 44.71 -48.85 -21.21
CA MET A 1 45.55 -49.12 -20.02
C MET A 1 44.65 -49.01 -18.82
N SER A 2 44.17 -50.15 -18.31
CA SER A 2 43.08 -50.25 -17.34
C SER A 2 43.60 -50.33 -15.91
N MET A 3 43.06 -49.50 -15.02
CA MET A 3 43.20 -49.63 -13.57
C MET A 3 41.80 -49.86 -12.99
N LEU A 4 41.64 -50.99 -12.31
CA LEU A 4 40.54 -51.38 -11.43
C LEU A 4 40.37 -50.38 -10.27
N PRO A 5 39.19 -50.35 -9.63
CA PRO A 5 39.05 -50.99 -8.30
C PRO A 5 37.73 -51.80 -8.17
N LEU A 6 37.78 -53.05 -7.70
CA LEU A 6 37.60 -53.51 -6.31
C LEU A 6 36.15 -53.45 -5.80
N ALA A 7 35.48 -54.61 -5.91
CA ALA A 7 34.20 -54.94 -5.32
C ALA A 7 34.39 -55.56 -3.92
N GLY A 8 33.58 -55.12 -2.95
CA GLY A 8 33.36 -55.76 -1.65
C GLY A 8 31.85 -55.85 -1.40
N SER A 9 31.37 -57.09 -1.24
CA SER A 9 29.97 -57.49 -1.22
C SER A 9 29.28 -57.32 0.13
N ALA A 10 28.01 -56.91 0.13
CA ALA A 10 27.01 -57.37 1.10
C ALA A 10 25.69 -57.63 0.36
N SER A 11 25.23 -58.87 0.50
CA SER A 11 24.18 -59.53 -0.27
C SER A 11 22.76 -59.16 0.16
N GLY A 12 21.96 -58.65 -0.78
CA GLY A 12 20.50 -58.58 -0.69
C GLY A 12 19.89 -59.22 -1.94
N THR A 13 19.27 -60.38 -1.77
CA THR A 13 18.70 -61.25 -2.81
C THR A 13 17.64 -60.55 -3.66
N HIS A 14 17.96 -60.26 -4.93
CA HIS A 14 16.99 -59.87 -5.95
C HIS A 14 16.08 -61.06 -6.32
N LEU A 15 14.82 -61.01 -5.91
CA LEU A 15 13.77 -61.84 -6.51
C LEU A 15 13.34 -61.19 -7.83
N ARG A 16 13.96 -61.63 -8.93
CA ARG A 16 13.63 -61.27 -10.31
C ARG A 16 12.69 -62.33 -10.88
N PRO A 17 11.44 -62.02 -11.28
CA PRO A 17 10.68 -62.94 -12.12
C PRO A 17 11.34 -63.02 -13.50
N LEU A 18 11.64 -64.24 -13.93
CA LEU A 18 12.16 -64.58 -15.25
C LEU A 18 11.12 -64.27 -16.36
N SER A 19 11.66 -63.93 -17.54
CA SER A 19 11.01 -63.65 -18.83
C SER A 19 10.42 -62.25 -19.05
N LEU A 20 11.28 -61.31 -19.45
CA LEU A 20 11.04 -60.27 -20.47
C LEU A 20 12.40 -59.66 -20.82
N SER A 21 12.81 -59.73 -22.08
CA SER A 21 14.09 -59.19 -22.58
C SER A 21 14.21 -57.69 -22.22
N GLY A 22 15.38 -57.28 -21.71
CA GLY A 22 15.69 -55.86 -21.56
C GLY A 22 15.76 -55.16 -22.92
N PRO A 23 15.80 -53.82 -22.98
CA PRO A 23 15.83 -53.10 -24.24
C PRO A 23 17.08 -53.48 -25.06
N GLU A 24 16.88 -53.87 -26.32
CA GLU A 24 17.95 -54.29 -27.22
C GLU A 24 18.44 -53.10 -28.06
N ARG A 25 19.77 -52.94 -28.12
CA ARG A 25 20.44 -51.86 -28.84
C ARG A 25 20.91 -52.36 -30.20
N GLU A 26 20.73 -51.55 -31.24
CA GLU A 26 21.26 -51.79 -32.58
C GLU A 26 22.06 -50.56 -33.03
N PRO A 27 23.28 -50.73 -33.58
CA PRO A 27 24.12 -49.60 -33.97
C PRO A 27 23.48 -48.78 -35.11
N VAL A 28 23.61 -47.45 -35.04
CA VAL A 28 23.12 -46.55 -36.09
C VAL A 28 24.08 -46.61 -37.28
N GLN A 29 23.58 -46.95 -38.47
CA GLN A 29 24.40 -47.00 -39.68
C GLN A 29 24.48 -45.62 -40.36
N PHE A 30 25.67 -45.22 -40.81
CA PHE A 30 25.88 -43.94 -41.48
C PHE A 30 26.25 -44.11 -42.96
N THR A 31 25.44 -43.53 -43.84
CA THR A 31 25.75 -43.43 -45.27
C THR A 31 26.55 -42.16 -45.54
N VAL A 32 27.85 -42.29 -45.81
CA VAL A 32 28.74 -41.17 -46.13
C VAL A 32 29.05 -41.20 -47.62
N ASN A 33 28.90 -40.06 -48.30
CA ASN A 33 29.27 -39.90 -49.71
C ASN A 33 30.59 -39.12 -49.81
N LEU A 34 31.65 -39.79 -50.25
CA LEU A 34 33.03 -39.26 -50.27
C LEU A 34 33.52 -38.89 -51.69
N VAL A 35 32.63 -38.85 -52.69
CA VAL A 35 33.02 -38.61 -54.09
C VAL A 35 33.75 -37.27 -54.25
N GLY A 36 35.06 -37.34 -54.54
CA GLY A 36 35.95 -36.20 -54.78
C GLY A 36 36.78 -35.72 -53.58
N ALA A 37 36.79 -36.46 -52.46
CA ALA A 37 37.59 -36.13 -51.28
C ALA A 37 39.07 -36.59 -51.41
N PRO A 38 40.04 -35.87 -50.81
CA PRO A 38 41.43 -36.33 -50.71
C PRO A 38 41.53 -37.64 -49.89
N PRO A 39 42.49 -38.55 -50.20
CA PRO A 39 42.59 -39.87 -49.57
C PRO A 39 42.80 -39.81 -48.05
N GLU A 40 43.45 -38.75 -47.55
CA GLU A 40 43.66 -38.51 -46.11
C GLU A 40 42.34 -38.19 -45.39
N VAL A 41 41.41 -37.50 -46.06
CA VAL A 41 40.10 -37.15 -45.52
C VAL A 41 39.16 -38.36 -45.56
N GLU A 42 39.21 -39.16 -46.63
CA GLU A 42 38.46 -40.41 -46.73
C GLU A 42 38.79 -41.35 -45.56
N GLN A 43 40.09 -41.54 -45.28
CA GLN A 43 40.54 -42.40 -44.18
C GLN A 43 40.09 -41.90 -42.80
N LEU A 44 40.14 -40.57 -42.57
CA LEU A 44 39.67 -39.97 -41.31
C LEU A 44 38.15 -40.12 -41.13
N VAL A 45 37.38 -39.86 -42.19
CA VAL A 45 35.91 -39.93 -42.13
C VAL A 45 35.44 -41.38 -41.96
N GLU A 46 36.13 -42.35 -42.57
CA GLU A 46 35.86 -43.78 -42.33
C GLU A 46 36.17 -44.22 -40.89
N GLN A 47 37.25 -43.72 -40.28
CA GLN A 47 37.56 -43.97 -38.88
C GLN A 47 36.50 -43.37 -37.94
N ILE A 48 36.11 -42.11 -38.19
CA ILE A 48 35.05 -41.44 -37.41
C ILE A 48 33.72 -42.19 -37.58
N LYS A 49 33.38 -42.63 -38.79
CA LYS A 49 32.22 -43.47 -39.05
C LYS A 49 32.27 -44.77 -38.24
N HIS A 50 33.39 -45.49 -38.27
CA HIS A 50 33.54 -46.74 -37.52
C HIS A 50 33.37 -46.53 -36.01
N VAL A 51 33.93 -45.45 -35.46
CA VAL A 51 33.74 -45.10 -34.05
C VAL A 51 32.29 -44.70 -33.78
N ALA A 52 31.66 -43.92 -34.65
CA ALA A 52 30.26 -43.52 -34.52
C ALA A 52 29.32 -44.75 -34.52
N GLU A 53 29.54 -45.71 -35.42
CA GLU A 53 28.76 -46.95 -35.49
C GLU A 53 29.00 -47.89 -34.29
N GLN A 54 30.13 -47.75 -33.57
CA GLN A 54 30.40 -48.48 -32.33
C GLN A 54 29.72 -47.87 -31.10
N PHE A 55 29.63 -46.54 -31.03
CA PHE A 55 29.13 -45.81 -29.86
C PHE A 55 27.65 -45.42 -29.97
N LEU A 56 27.15 -45.15 -31.18
CA LEU A 56 25.80 -44.67 -31.42
C LEU A 56 24.86 -45.83 -31.76
N TYR A 57 23.72 -45.86 -31.09
CA TYR A 57 22.73 -46.92 -31.22
C TYR A 57 21.33 -46.33 -31.23
N HIS A 58 20.37 -47.12 -31.72
CA HIS A 58 18.96 -46.89 -31.55
C HIS A 58 18.33 -48.12 -30.87
N TRP A 59 17.08 -48.00 -30.44
CA TRP A 59 16.39 -49.09 -29.76
C TRP A 59 15.76 -50.02 -30.80
N LYS A 60 16.29 -51.23 -30.96
CA LYS A 60 15.73 -52.25 -31.86
C LYS A 60 14.40 -52.78 -31.35
N THR A 61 14.39 -53.16 -30.08
CA THR A 61 13.18 -53.55 -29.35
C THR A 61 13.19 -52.87 -27.99
N PHE A 62 12.10 -52.18 -27.66
CA PHE A 62 11.93 -51.50 -26.38
C PHE A 62 10.59 -51.90 -25.73
N PRO A 63 10.56 -53.02 -24.98
CA PRO A 63 9.31 -53.48 -24.37
C PRO A 63 8.91 -52.58 -23.19
N ILE A 64 7.87 -51.77 -23.37
CA ILE A 64 7.28 -50.97 -22.28
C ILE A 64 6.37 -51.88 -21.44
N VAL A 65 6.87 -52.29 -20.27
CA VAL A 65 6.16 -53.13 -19.29
C VAL A 65 5.98 -52.32 -18.01
N LEU A 66 4.73 -51.99 -17.67
CA LEU A 66 4.43 -51.27 -16.44
C LEU A 66 4.78 -52.11 -15.20
N PRO A 67 5.13 -51.49 -14.06
CA PRO A 67 5.22 -52.17 -12.78
C PRO A 67 3.97 -53.01 -12.50
N GLN A 68 4.14 -54.17 -11.88
CA GLN A 68 3.01 -55.00 -11.50
C GLN A 68 2.16 -54.29 -10.43
N PRO A 69 0.82 -54.41 -10.47
CA PRO A 69 -0.04 -53.83 -9.45
C PRO A 69 0.39 -54.29 -8.06
N LEU A 70 0.49 -53.35 -7.11
CA LEU A 70 0.87 -53.66 -5.73
C LEU A 70 -0.13 -54.64 -5.08
N SER A 71 -1.38 -54.65 -5.56
CA SER A 71 -2.43 -55.56 -5.11
C SER A 71 -2.30 -56.99 -5.61
N ALA A 72 -1.50 -57.24 -6.66
CA ALA A 72 -1.20 -58.57 -7.19
C ALA A 72 0.10 -59.14 -6.61
N THR A 73 0.93 -58.30 -5.98
CA THR A 73 2.16 -58.72 -5.32
C THR A 73 1.79 -59.25 -3.93
N THR A 74 1.86 -60.56 -3.74
CA THR A 74 1.58 -61.20 -2.45
C THR A 74 2.62 -60.71 -1.45
N LEU A 75 2.29 -59.70 -0.64
CA LEU A 75 3.03 -59.38 0.57
C LEU A 75 2.82 -60.56 1.52
N VAL A 76 3.71 -61.55 1.46
CA VAL A 76 3.75 -62.65 2.42
C VAL A 76 4.11 -62.03 3.78
N LEU A 77 3.08 -61.74 4.57
CA LEU A 77 3.22 -61.52 6.00
C LEU A 77 3.60 -62.88 6.60
N THR A 78 4.87 -63.02 6.96
CA THR A 78 5.39 -64.22 7.63
C THR A 78 4.65 -64.46 8.94
N VAL A 79 3.82 -65.50 8.99
CA VAL A 79 3.52 -66.25 10.21
C VAL A 79 3.64 -67.73 9.88
N ASN A 80 4.59 -68.39 10.55
CA ASN A 80 4.69 -69.84 10.57
C ASN A 80 3.41 -70.41 11.20
N ASN A 81 2.56 -71.03 10.40
CA ASN A 81 1.90 -72.27 10.78
C ASN A 81 1.37 -72.98 9.53
N ALA A 82 1.93 -74.18 9.32
CA ALA A 82 1.54 -75.07 8.26
C ALA A 82 0.14 -75.63 8.51
N THR A 83 -0.76 -75.47 7.54
CA THR A 83 -1.66 -76.53 7.08
C THR A 83 -2.12 -76.23 5.65
N ASN A 84 -2.01 -77.25 4.81
CA ASN A 84 -2.37 -77.27 3.40
C ASN A 84 -3.78 -76.72 3.11
N SER A 85 -3.89 -75.78 2.18
CA SER A 85 -5.07 -75.69 1.32
C SER A 85 -4.69 -75.28 -0.10
N VAL A 86 -5.18 -76.09 -1.02
CA VAL A 86 -4.90 -76.13 -2.45
C VAL A 86 -5.21 -74.80 -3.14
N SER A 87 -4.31 -74.46 -4.05
CA SER A 87 -4.41 -73.45 -5.10
C SER A 87 -5.82 -73.26 -5.68
N ASN A 88 -6.39 -72.08 -5.50
CA ASN A 88 -7.40 -71.53 -6.40
C ASN A 88 -6.79 -70.32 -7.12
N ARG A 89 -6.32 -70.54 -8.35
CA ARG A 89 -6.02 -69.50 -9.35
C ARG A 89 -7.34 -68.84 -9.78
N ASN A 90 -7.99 -68.10 -8.89
CA ASN A 90 -8.94 -67.09 -9.34
C ASN A 90 -8.13 -65.86 -9.68
N LYS A 91 -8.11 -65.49 -10.97
CA LYS A 91 -7.68 -64.16 -11.40
C LYS A 91 -8.48 -63.14 -10.58
N THR A 92 -7.89 -62.61 -9.52
CA THR A 92 -8.42 -61.48 -8.77
C THR A 92 -8.54 -60.35 -9.77
N ARG A 93 -9.77 -60.00 -10.16
CA ARG A 93 -10.03 -58.87 -11.02
C ARG A 93 -9.43 -57.63 -10.33
N PRO A 94 -8.72 -56.75 -11.05
CA PRO A 94 -8.23 -55.51 -10.45
C PRO A 94 -9.41 -54.73 -9.85
N ILE A 95 -9.26 -54.25 -8.62
CA ILE A 95 -10.27 -53.46 -7.93
C ILE A 95 -10.58 -52.24 -8.78
N ASN A 96 -11.82 -52.11 -9.23
CA ASN A 96 -12.28 -50.89 -9.89
C ASN A 96 -12.61 -49.86 -8.79
N LEU A 97 -11.71 -48.90 -8.59
CA LEU A 97 -11.82 -47.91 -7.50
C LEU A 97 -13.00 -46.94 -7.66
N ARG A 98 -13.68 -46.95 -8.81
CA ARG A 98 -14.91 -46.19 -9.03
C ARG A 98 -16.09 -46.70 -8.19
N ASP A 99 -16.05 -47.95 -7.77
CA ASP A 99 -17.13 -48.62 -7.03
C ASP A 99 -16.86 -48.68 -5.51
N LEU A 100 -15.79 -48.02 -5.04
CA LEU A 100 -15.35 -48.06 -3.64
C LEU A 100 -16.20 -47.17 -2.72
N PHE A 101 -16.86 -46.14 -3.24
CA PHE A 101 -17.60 -45.14 -2.45
C PHE A 101 -19.01 -44.90 -3.01
N ILE A 102 -20.02 -45.55 -2.45
CA ILE A 102 -21.44 -45.36 -2.80
C ILE A 102 -22.13 -44.55 -1.71
N ALA A 103 -22.76 -43.42 -2.09
CA ALA A 103 -23.49 -42.57 -1.16
C ALA A 103 -24.87 -43.15 -0.83
N PRO A 104 -25.34 -43.02 0.44
CA PRO A 104 -26.68 -43.45 0.81
C PRO A 104 -27.73 -42.54 0.15
N PRO A 105 -28.92 -43.07 -0.17
CA PRO A 105 -30.02 -42.26 -0.68
C PRO A 105 -30.49 -41.31 0.42
N PHE A 106 -30.41 -39.99 0.17
CA PHE A 106 -30.91 -38.95 1.08
C PHE A 106 -32.44 -38.79 1.05
N ASP A 107 -33.12 -39.56 0.20
CA ASP A 107 -34.53 -39.42 -0.13
C ASP A 107 -35.42 -40.22 0.83
N GLU A 108 -35.33 -39.90 2.13
CA GLU A 108 -36.09 -40.59 3.18
C GLU A 108 -37.48 -40.00 3.45
N LEU A 109 -37.78 -38.85 2.86
CA LEU A 109 -38.92 -38.03 3.26
C LEU A 109 -40.27 -38.72 2.96
N ASP A 110 -40.35 -39.48 1.87
CA ASP A 110 -41.55 -40.26 1.52
C ASP A 110 -41.82 -41.36 2.56
N ALA A 111 -40.77 -41.96 3.13
CA ALA A 111 -40.87 -42.96 4.18
C ALA A 111 -41.20 -42.33 5.56
N VAL A 112 -40.68 -41.13 5.85
CA VAL A 112 -40.98 -40.40 7.11
C VAL A 112 -42.42 -39.87 7.13
N ALA A 113 -42.96 -39.52 5.97
CA ALA A 113 -44.30 -38.97 5.81
C ALA A 113 -45.41 -40.05 5.81
N SER A 114 -45.07 -41.33 5.62
CA SER A 114 -46.02 -42.45 5.58
C SER A 114 -46.01 -43.29 6.86
N ASP A 115 -47.19 -43.72 7.31
CA ASP A 115 -47.36 -44.69 8.40
C ASP A 115 -47.12 -46.12 7.86
N GLY A 116 -46.95 -47.12 8.73
CA GLY A 116 -46.66 -48.52 8.36
C GLY A 116 -47.69 -49.22 7.46
N SER A 117 -48.79 -48.55 7.11
CA SER A 117 -49.83 -48.97 6.15
C SER A 117 -49.80 -48.19 4.83
N GLY A 118 -48.83 -47.31 4.61
CA GLY A 118 -48.69 -46.48 3.40
C GLY A 118 -49.50 -45.16 3.37
N GLU A 119 -50.25 -44.85 4.44
CA GLU A 119 -51.06 -43.63 4.55
C GLU A 119 -50.28 -42.46 5.20
N PRO A 120 -50.57 -41.19 4.87
CA PRO A 120 -49.79 -40.05 5.38
C PRO A 120 -50.03 -39.74 6.87
N ARG A 121 -48.93 -39.63 7.62
CA ARG A 121 -48.90 -39.50 9.09
C ARG A 121 -49.46 -38.17 9.61
N ARG A 122 -50.31 -38.20 10.64
CA ARG A 122 -50.88 -37.00 11.30
C ARG A 122 -49.90 -36.35 12.28
N LEU A 123 -50.00 -35.02 12.44
CA LEU A 123 -49.18 -34.26 13.40
C LEU A 123 -49.54 -34.57 14.86
N THR A 124 -48.52 -34.65 15.72
CA THR A 124 -48.67 -34.86 17.17
C THR A 124 -49.10 -33.60 17.92
N ASN A 125 -49.65 -33.76 19.14
CA ASN A 125 -50.10 -32.63 19.96
C ASN A 125 -48.98 -31.65 20.34
N SER A 126 -47.74 -32.14 20.55
CA SER A 126 -46.58 -31.28 20.83
C SER A 126 -46.17 -30.47 19.60
N GLN A 127 -46.16 -31.09 18.42
CA GLN A 127 -45.91 -30.41 17.14
C GLN A 127 -46.96 -29.33 16.86
N LEU A 128 -48.26 -29.63 17.08
CA LEU A 128 -49.34 -28.65 16.91
C LEU A 128 -49.21 -27.45 17.85
N LYS A 129 -48.73 -27.65 19.09
CA LYS A 129 -48.46 -26.55 20.03
C LYS A 129 -47.30 -25.68 19.58
N SER A 130 -46.18 -26.28 19.17
CA SER A 130 -45.03 -25.56 18.60
C SER A 130 -45.41 -24.74 17.37
N LEU A 131 -46.26 -25.31 16.52
CA LEU A 131 -46.75 -24.69 15.28
C LEU A 131 -47.64 -23.47 15.59
N ARG A 132 -48.44 -23.53 16.66
CA ARG A 132 -49.23 -22.39 17.14
C ARG A 132 -48.37 -21.25 17.68
N GLU A 133 -47.31 -21.58 18.42
CA GLU A 133 -46.45 -20.59 19.07
C GLU A 133 -45.45 -19.93 18.10
N SER A 134 -44.84 -20.72 17.22
CA SER A 134 -43.70 -20.31 16.39
C SER A 134 -43.91 -20.42 14.87
N GLY A 135 -44.97 -21.11 14.41
CA GLY A 135 -45.17 -21.45 13.01
C GLY A 135 -44.25 -22.57 12.50
N GLU A 136 -43.56 -23.26 13.41
CA GLU A 136 -42.55 -24.28 13.12
C GLU A 136 -42.83 -25.56 13.92
N PHE A 137 -42.46 -26.71 13.36
CA PHE A 137 -42.56 -28.01 14.02
C PHE A 137 -41.42 -28.95 13.61
N ASP A 138 -41.06 -29.88 14.50
CA ASP A 138 -39.93 -30.79 14.33
C ASP A 138 -40.42 -32.23 14.12
N VAL A 139 -39.82 -32.96 13.17
CA VAL A 139 -40.15 -34.35 12.82
C VAL A 139 -38.89 -35.22 12.92
N PRO A 140 -38.88 -36.32 13.67
CA PRO A 140 -37.70 -37.19 13.78
C PRO A 140 -37.39 -37.89 12.44
N SER A 141 -36.10 -38.03 12.13
CA SER A 141 -35.60 -38.78 10.96
C SER A 141 -35.66 -40.30 11.19
N LEU A 142 -35.83 -41.09 10.11
CA LEU A 142 -35.87 -42.56 10.14
C LEU A 142 -34.48 -43.18 9.89
N HIS A 143 -33.73 -42.65 8.92
CA HIS A 143 -32.38 -43.12 8.59
C HIS A 143 -31.32 -42.52 9.52
N PHE A 144 -31.62 -41.40 10.22
CA PHE A 144 -30.69 -40.68 11.07
C PHE A 144 -31.21 -40.54 12.52
N PRO A 145 -30.96 -41.53 13.41
CA PRO A 145 -31.44 -41.51 14.78
C PRO A 145 -30.88 -40.32 15.58
N GLY A 146 -31.75 -39.60 16.30
CA GLY A 146 -31.40 -38.41 17.10
C GLY A 146 -31.49 -37.07 16.37
N GLN A 147 -31.70 -37.07 15.04
CA GLN A 147 -31.88 -35.84 14.26
C GLN A 147 -33.35 -35.57 13.94
N VAL A 148 -33.70 -34.29 13.79
CA VAL A 148 -35.05 -33.84 13.44
C VAL A 148 -35.05 -32.95 12.20
N HIS A 149 -36.03 -33.14 11.32
CA HIS A 149 -36.41 -32.22 10.27
C HIS A 149 -37.31 -31.13 10.83
N LYS A 150 -36.83 -29.89 10.84
CA LYS A 150 -37.61 -28.71 11.23
C LYS A 150 -38.30 -28.12 10.01
N TRP A 151 -39.61 -28.04 10.08
CA TRP A 151 -40.47 -27.52 9.04
C TRP A 151 -41.08 -26.18 9.45
N ARG A 152 -41.16 -25.25 8.51
CA ARG A 152 -41.78 -23.94 8.68
C ARG A 152 -42.97 -23.84 7.74
N LEU A 153 -44.12 -23.46 8.29
CA LEU A 153 -45.28 -23.18 7.46
C LEU A 153 -45.10 -21.88 6.69
N SER A 154 -45.74 -21.82 5.54
CA SER A 154 -45.91 -20.60 4.78
C SER A 154 -46.51 -19.53 5.66
N GLN A 155 -46.01 -18.31 5.51
CA GLN A 155 -46.61 -17.15 6.18
C GLN A 155 -48.06 -16.93 5.71
N LEU A 156 -48.51 -17.50 4.59
CA LEU A 156 -49.93 -17.47 4.23
C LEU A 156 -50.79 -18.36 5.14
N LEU A 157 -50.27 -19.48 5.62
CA LEU A 157 -51.01 -20.43 6.45
C LEU A 157 -50.96 -20.06 7.93
N GLN A 158 -49.77 -20.04 8.53
CA GLN A 158 -49.59 -19.75 9.95
C GLN A 158 -48.19 -19.20 10.24
N LYS A 159 -48.11 -18.11 11.01
CA LYS A 159 -46.85 -17.43 11.33
C LYS A 159 -46.42 -17.68 12.78
N GLY A 160 -47.38 -17.88 13.67
CA GLY A 160 -47.15 -18.17 15.09
C GLY A 160 -47.27 -16.92 15.97
N THR A 161 -47.76 -17.10 17.20
CA THR A 161 -48.06 -16.00 18.12
C THR A 161 -46.82 -15.19 18.52
N LEU A 162 -45.70 -15.85 18.83
CA LEU A 162 -44.45 -15.19 19.25
C LEU A 162 -43.86 -14.35 18.11
N ARG A 163 -43.86 -14.89 16.89
CA ARG A 163 -43.31 -14.19 15.71
C ARG A 163 -44.22 -13.07 15.21
N ALA A 164 -45.53 -13.23 15.37
CA ALA A 164 -46.49 -12.16 15.14
C ALA A 164 -46.26 -11.00 16.13
N HIS A 165 -46.06 -11.33 17.41
CA HIS A 165 -45.72 -10.35 18.45
C HIS A 165 -44.38 -9.64 18.17
N ASP A 166 -43.35 -10.37 17.74
CA ASP A 166 -42.08 -9.76 17.34
C ASP A 166 -42.20 -8.81 16.15
N SER A 167 -43.07 -9.13 15.19
CA SER A 167 -43.34 -8.25 14.05
C SER A 167 -44.06 -6.98 14.52
N PHE A 168 -45.03 -7.12 15.43
CA PHE A 168 -45.73 -5.99 16.04
C PHE A 168 -44.78 -5.08 16.83
N LEU A 169 -43.87 -5.63 17.64
CA LEU A 169 -42.85 -4.85 18.33
C LEU A 169 -41.91 -4.12 17.36
N SER A 170 -41.67 -4.69 16.18
CA SER A 170 -40.86 -4.05 15.13
C SER A 170 -41.61 -2.89 14.45
N ASP A 171 -42.91 -3.04 14.22
CA ASP A 171 -43.78 -1.96 13.71
C ASP A 171 -43.93 -0.83 14.75
N LEU A 172 -44.09 -1.18 16.03
CA LEU A 172 -44.10 -0.23 17.15
C LEU A 172 -42.77 0.52 17.28
N ALA A 173 -41.65 -0.18 17.10
CA ALA A 173 -40.32 0.44 17.07
C ALA A 173 -40.18 1.41 15.88
N LEU A 174 -40.70 1.05 14.70
CA LEU A 174 -40.71 1.92 13.53
C LEU A 174 -41.55 3.19 13.77
N ALA A 175 -42.73 3.06 14.39
CA ALA A 175 -43.55 4.20 14.79
C ALA A 175 -42.81 5.10 15.80
N ALA A 176 -42.30 4.52 16.88
CA ALA A 176 -41.54 5.23 17.91
C ALA A 176 -40.30 5.95 17.35
N ARG A 177 -39.65 5.42 16.30
CA ARG A 177 -38.52 6.06 15.62
C ARG A 177 -38.86 7.46 15.13
N PHE A 178 -40.07 7.67 14.58
CA PHE A 178 -40.43 8.97 14.01
C PHE A 178 -40.59 10.05 15.09
N ILE A 179 -41.10 9.68 16.25
CA ILE A 179 -41.30 10.60 17.37
C ILE A 179 -39.98 10.81 18.13
N VAL A 180 -39.36 9.73 18.62
CA VAL A 180 -38.23 9.82 19.55
C VAL A 180 -36.92 10.24 18.85
N VAL A 181 -36.73 9.83 17.59
CA VAL A 181 -35.50 10.10 16.84
C VAL A 181 -35.68 11.21 15.82
N THR A 182 -36.58 11.06 14.85
CA THR A 182 -36.61 12.01 13.72
C THR A 182 -37.17 13.37 14.12
N ALA A 183 -38.28 13.44 14.86
CA ALA A 183 -38.82 14.73 15.33
C ALA A 183 -37.81 15.48 16.21
N ARG A 184 -37.19 14.78 17.18
CA ARG A 184 -36.08 15.35 17.97
C ARG A 184 -34.92 15.83 17.11
N ALA A 185 -34.54 15.08 16.06
CA ALA A 185 -33.45 15.47 15.16
C ALA A 185 -33.80 16.68 14.28
N ARG A 186 -35.09 16.94 13.99
CA ARG A 186 -35.52 18.19 13.34
C ARG A 186 -35.42 19.41 14.25
N ILE A 187 -35.42 19.22 15.56
CA ILE A 187 -35.22 20.33 16.50
C ILE A 187 -33.72 20.52 16.78
N PHE A 188 -33.04 19.49 17.28
CA PHE A 188 -31.68 19.55 17.81
C PHE A 188 -30.60 18.86 16.96
N GLY A 189 -30.96 18.36 15.77
CA GLY A 189 -30.02 17.63 14.91
C GLY A 189 -28.96 18.53 14.29
N HIS A 190 -27.95 17.90 13.67
CA HIS A 190 -26.85 18.59 12.96
C HIS A 190 -27.17 18.88 11.49
N PHE A 191 -28.26 18.35 10.96
CA PHE A 191 -28.63 18.47 9.55
C PHE A 191 -30.16 18.61 9.44
N PHE A 192 -30.61 19.60 8.65
CA PHE A 192 -32.03 19.94 8.47
C PHE A 192 -32.76 19.98 9.84
N SER A 193 -32.37 20.97 10.63
CA SER A 193 -32.89 21.22 11.97
C SER A 193 -33.04 22.71 12.29
N VAL A 194 -33.76 23.03 13.36
CA VAL A 194 -33.91 24.41 13.87
C VAL A 194 -32.59 24.95 14.39
N VAL A 195 -31.83 24.16 15.16
CA VAL A 195 -30.52 24.59 15.66
C VAL A 195 -29.54 24.87 14.52
N HIS A 196 -29.50 24.00 13.50
CA HIS A 196 -28.66 24.23 12.32
C HIS A 196 -29.13 25.47 11.54
N ALA A 197 -30.43 25.71 11.44
CA ALA A 197 -30.95 26.91 10.78
C ALA A 197 -30.49 28.19 11.48
N ALA A 198 -30.54 28.22 12.81
CA ALA A 198 -30.04 29.36 13.59
C ALA A 198 -28.53 29.59 13.37
N GLN A 199 -27.74 28.52 13.33
CA GLN A 199 -26.30 28.60 13.02
C GLN A 199 -26.05 29.09 11.60
N ALA A 200 -26.75 28.54 10.61
CA ALA A 200 -26.63 28.95 9.21
C ALA A 200 -27.06 30.41 8.98
N LEU A 201 -28.09 30.87 9.69
CA LEU A 201 -28.53 32.27 9.67
C LEU A 201 -27.45 33.20 10.22
N LEU A 202 -26.88 32.86 11.38
CA LEU A 202 -25.78 33.61 11.98
C LEU A 202 -24.55 33.64 11.05
N ASP A 203 -24.18 32.50 10.49
CA ASP A 203 -23.09 32.39 9.51
C ASP A 203 -23.37 33.22 8.25
N GLY A 204 -24.62 33.25 7.77
CA GLY A 204 -25.06 34.08 6.66
C GLY A 204 -24.92 35.58 6.95
N ILE A 205 -25.36 36.02 8.12
CA ILE A 205 -25.22 37.42 8.58
C ILE A 205 -23.73 37.79 8.71
N ILE A 206 -22.92 36.93 9.33
CA ILE A 206 -21.47 37.15 9.47
C ILE A 206 -20.81 37.24 8.09
N LYS A 207 -21.18 36.38 7.12
CA LYS A 207 -20.67 36.45 5.75
C LYS A 207 -21.06 37.75 5.05
N LEU A 208 -22.28 38.26 5.25
CA LEU A 208 -22.70 39.54 4.70
C LEU A 208 -21.86 40.70 5.27
N PHE A 209 -21.65 40.73 6.58
CA PHE A 209 -20.74 41.71 7.20
C PHE A 209 -19.29 41.54 6.72
N ASP A 210 -18.79 40.30 6.63
CA ASP A 210 -17.43 40.00 6.18
C ASP A 210 -17.18 40.46 4.74
N MET A 211 -18.19 40.38 3.88
CA MET A 211 -18.10 40.75 2.48
C MET A 211 -17.97 42.27 2.26
N PHE A 212 -18.71 43.09 3.01
CA PHE A 212 -18.67 44.55 2.89
C PHE A 212 -17.59 45.20 3.75
N ILE A 213 -17.42 44.72 4.98
CA ILE A 213 -16.54 45.34 5.99
C ILE A 213 -15.23 44.57 6.09
N GLY A 214 -15.30 43.25 6.12
CA GLY A 214 -14.18 42.38 6.48
C GLY A 214 -14.17 42.13 7.99
N VAL A 215 -14.63 40.94 8.37
CA VAL A 215 -14.60 40.43 9.75
C VAL A 215 -13.21 39.81 9.99
N PRO A 216 -12.62 39.96 11.18
CA PRO A 216 -11.30 39.38 11.49
C PRO A 216 -11.25 37.88 11.16
N ALA A 217 -10.35 37.51 10.25
CA ALA A 217 -10.05 36.12 9.94
C ALA A 217 -8.70 35.77 10.55
N LEU A 218 -8.77 35.01 11.64
CA LEU A 218 -7.63 34.59 12.44
C LEU A 218 -7.60 33.06 12.50
N LEU A 219 -6.45 32.48 12.21
CA LEU A 219 -6.25 31.03 12.27
C LEU A 219 -5.07 30.73 13.21
N ALA A 220 -5.25 29.73 14.08
CA ALA A 220 -4.15 29.12 14.79
C ALA A 220 -3.45 28.14 13.83
N HIS A 221 -2.44 28.64 13.09
CA HIS A 221 -1.70 27.79 12.16
C HIS A 221 -1.01 26.65 12.90
N ASN A 222 -1.12 25.45 12.32
CA ASN A 222 -0.35 24.28 12.74
C ASN A 222 -0.51 23.93 14.23
N LEU A 223 -1.74 24.05 14.78
CA LEU A 223 -2.02 23.78 16.20
C LEU A 223 -1.55 22.38 16.64
N ASP A 224 -2.00 21.33 15.95
CA ASP A 224 -1.63 19.93 16.26
C ASP A 224 -0.13 19.68 16.13
N TYR A 225 0.52 20.40 15.22
CA TYR A 225 1.96 20.34 15.02
C TYR A 225 2.71 21.00 16.18
N LYS A 226 2.31 22.20 16.60
CA LYS A 226 2.93 22.92 17.72
C LYS A 226 2.79 22.14 19.02
N ILE A 227 1.63 21.50 19.23
CA ILE A 227 1.41 20.62 20.39
C ILE A 227 2.35 19.42 20.35
N LYS A 228 2.54 18.80 19.18
CA LYS A 228 3.48 17.67 19.03
C LYS A 228 4.93 18.10 19.26
N GLU A 229 5.30 19.28 18.78
CA GLU A 229 6.63 19.85 19.01
C GLU A 229 6.88 20.11 20.50
N GLU A 230 5.95 20.78 21.18
CA GLU A 230 6.02 21.01 22.62
C GLU A 230 5.98 19.70 23.43
N ARG A 231 5.24 18.69 22.97
CA ARG A 231 5.26 17.34 23.56
C ARG A 231 6.66 16.75 23.50
N CYS A 232 7.31 16.76 22.33
CA CYS A 232 8.68 16.27 22.18
C CYS A 232 9.68 17.05 23.05
N ARG A 233 9.59 18.39 23.09
CA ARG A 233 10.43 19.23 23.95
C ARG A 233 10.24 18.90 25.42
N PHE A 234 8.99 18.71 25.86
CA PHE A 234 8.68 18.36 27.24
C PHE A 234 9.25 17.00 27.66
N LEU A 235 9.27 16.00 26.78
CA LEU A 235 9.85 14.68 27.10
C LEU A 235 11.35 14.74 27.46
N ILE A 236 12.09 15.70 26.91
CA ILE A 236 13.54 15.79 27.07
C ILE A 236 14.01 16.96 27.94
N ALA A 237 13.09 17.83 28.39
CA ALA A 237 13.42 19.09 29.07
C ALA A 237 14.29 18.94 30.33
N GLU A 238 14.19 17.80 31.01
CA GLU A 238 14.94 17.48 32.25
C GLU A 238 16.22 16.67 32.02
N LEU A 239 16.54 16.30 30.78
CA LEU A 239 17.75 15.56 30.48
C LEU A 239 18.99 16.44 30.62
N VAL A 240 20.09 15.82 31.03
CA VAL A 240 21.42 16.44 31.13
C VAL A 240 22.40 15.54 30.37
N CYS A 241 23.43 16.13 29.75
CA CYS A 241 24.50 15.37 29.11
C CYS A 241 25.35 14.69 30.19
N ARG A 242 25.86 13.49 29.90
CA ARG A 242 26.86 12.86 30.78
C ARG A 242 28.14 13.72 30.78
N PRO A 243 28.83 13.91 31.92
CA PRO A 243 30.05 14.72 31.97
C PRO A 243 31.12 14.28 30.96
N GLU A 244 31.22 12.98 30.67
CA GLU A 244 32.18 12.42 29.73
C GLU A 244 31.90 12.80 28.27
N PHE A 245 30.69 13.29 27.96
CA PHE A 245 30.27 13.70 26.62
C PHE A 245 29.98 15.20 26.50
N GLU A 246 30.38 16.00 27.50
CA GLU A 246 30.19 17.46 27.49
C GLU A 246 31.02 18.12 26.38
N ASP A 247 32.29 17.73 26.23
CA ASP A 247 33.16 18.19 25.12
C ASP A 247 32.58 17.86 23.73
N CYS A 248 31.92 16.70 23.62
CA CYS A 248 31.25 16.26 22.39
C CYS A 248 30.03 17.14 22.08
N LEU A 249 29.24 17.50 23.11
CA LEU A 249 28.10 18.40 22.99
C LEU A 249 28.55 19.81 22.56
N ASP A 250 29.61 20.34 23.16
CA ASP A 250 30.17 21.65 22.82
C ASP A 250 30.76 21.68 21.41
N GLY A 251 31.45 20.61 21.00
CA GLY A 251 31.95 20.41 19.65
C GLY A 251 30.82 20.43 18.62
N LEU A 252 29.73 19.68 18.87
CA LEU A 252 28.55 19.64 18.02
C LEU A 252 27.87 21.01 17.90
N CYS A 253 27.67 21.70 19.03
CA CYS A 253 27.01 23.02 19.05
C CYS A 253 27.86 24.10 18.37
N SER A 254 29.18 24.03 18.54
CA SER A 254 30.14 24.91 17.85
C SER A 254 30.13 24.66 16.34
N TYR A 255 30.06 23.39 15.92
CA TYR A 255 29.90 23.02 14.51
C TYR A 255 28.61 23.56 13.91
N VAL A 256 27.46 23.35 14.57
CA VAL A 256 26.16 23.86 14.09
C VAL A 256 26.18 25.37 13.96
N ARG A 257 26.78 26.10 14.93
CA ARG A 257 26.96 27.55 14.83
C ARG A 257 27.87 27.97 13.68
N LYS A 258 28.98 27.26 13.46
CA LYS A 258 29.87 27.50 12.32
C LYS A 258 29.15 27.29 10.98
N MET A 259 28.38 26.20 10.86
CA MET A 259 27.59 25.91 9.66
C MET A 259 26.46 26.91 9.46
N LEU A 260 25.78 27.34 10.52
CA LEU A 260 24.74 28.37 10.43
C LEU A 260 25.32 29.69 9.92
N ARG A 261 26.47 30.13 10.48
CA ARG A 261 27.18 31.32 9.99
C ARG A 261 27.55 31.17 8.51
N ARG A 262 28.10 30.02 8.12
CA ARG A 262 28.48 29.73 6.73
C ARG A 262 27.27 29.73 5.79
N ALA A 263 26.17 29.09 6.17
CA ALA A 263 24.92 29.05 5.39
C ALA A 263 24.26 30.43 5.25
N THR A 264 24.45 31.33 6.21
CA THR A 264 24.02 32.73 6.08
C THR A 264 24.96 33.60 5.24
N MET A 265 26.19 33.15 4.99
CA MET A 265 27.25 33.91 4.30
C MET A 265 27.53 33.41 2.88
N GLU A 266 27.26 32.13 2.57
CA GLU A 266 27.56 31.46 1.29
C GLU A 266 26.29 30.78 0.72
N LYS A 267 26.18 30.60 -0.62
CA LYS A 267 25.25 29.61 -1.21
C LYS A 267 25.75 28.21 -0.81
N PHE A 268 25.29 27.71 0.33
CA PHE A 268 25.81 26.52 0.97
C PHE A 268 25.04 25.26 0.53
N ASP A 269 25.74 24.31 -0.11
CA ASP A 269 25.18 22.99 -0.45
C ASP A 269 25.29 22.04 0.74
N PHE A 270 24.16 21.71 1.37
CA PHE A 270 24.08 20.83 2.54
C PHE A 270 24.61 19.40 2.31
N ASN A 271 24.70 18.96 1.04
CA ASN A 271 25.21 17.64 0.67
C ASN A 271 26.75 17.56 0.64
N SER A 272 27.46 18.69 0.75
CA SER A 272 28.94 18.76 0.68
C SER A 272 29.63 18.57 2.05
N CYS A 273 28.88 18.34 3.12
CA CYS A 273 29.45 18.07 4.45
C CYS A 273 29.97 16.64 4.55
N GLU A 274 31.24 16.44 4.20
CA GLU A 274 31.96 15.15 4.33
C GLU A 274 32.42 14.84 5.77
N VAL A 275 32.29 15.78 6.71
CA VAL A 275 32.77 15.58 8.10
C VAL A 275 31.68 15.02 9.00
N THR A 276 31.84 13.77 9.43
CA THR A 276 31.00 13.14 10.46
C THR A 276 31.28 13.80 11.82
N GLN A 277 30.31 14.53 12.36
CA GLN A 277 30.39 15.07 13.71
C GLN A 277 29.95 14.01 14.73
N PRO A 278 30.68 13.84 15.85
CA PRO A 278 30.25 12.93 16.92
C PRO A 278 28.98 13.48 17.59
N VAL A 279 28.05 12.59 17.90
CA VAL A 279 26.76 12.91 18.53
C VAL A 279 26.70 12.22 19.89
N PRO A 280 26.33 12.93 20.98
CA PRO A 280 26.13 12.30 22.28
C PRO A 280 24.83 11.48 22.26
N TYR A 281 24.91 10.20 22.64
CA TYR A 281 23.77 9.26 22.70
C TYR A 281 23.34 8.90 24.12
N LEU A 282 24.15 9.26 25.12
CA LEU A 282 23.97 8.91 26.52
C LEU A 282 23.63 10.16 27.33
N PHE A 283 22.52 10.10 28.07
CA PHE A 283 21.99 11.22 28.86
C PHE A 283 21.64 10.76 30.27
N LEU A 284 21.56 11.72 31.19
CA LEU A 284 21.17 11.49 32.58
C LEU A 284 19.84 12.19 32.88
N THR A 285 19.00 11.51 33.66
CA THR A 285 17.82 12.13 34.29
C THR A 285 18.23 12.88 35.56
N PRO A 286 17.38 13.78 36.11
CA PRO A 286 17.66 14.45 37.38
C PRO A 286 17.82 13.49 38.57
N LYS A 287 17.31 12.26 38.45
CA LYS A 287 17.44 11.20 39.46
C LYS A 287 18.72 10.35 39.29
N GLY A 288 19.62 10.73 38.37
CA GLY A 288 20.84 9.99 38.07
C GLY A 288 20.63 8.71 37.26
N GLN A 289 19.42 8.45 36.75
CA GLN A 289 19.16 7.31 35.87
C GLN A 289 19.74 7.57 34.48
N GLU A 290 20.49 6.60 33.95
CA GLU A 290 21.03 6.62 32.59
C GLU A 290 19.95 6.38 31.53
N ILE A 291 20.02 7.14 30.44
CA ILE A 291 19.18 7.02 29.25
C ILE A 291 20.09 6.80 28.05
N ASP A 292 19.94 5.66 27.40
CA ASP A 292 20.74 5.24 26.27
C ASP A 292 19.91 5.27 24.98
N LEU A 293 20.32 6.16 24.07
CA LEU A 293 19.65 6.38 22.79
C LEU A 293 20.50 5.89 21.61
N ARG A 294 21.52 5.03 21.83
CA ARG A 294 22.38 4.50 20.76
C ARG A 294 21.60 3.79 19.64
N LEU A 295 20.42 3.24 19.91
CA LEU A 295 19.53 2.66 18.90
C LEU A 295 18.99 3.68 17.86
N PHE A 296 19.12 4.99 18.10
CA PHE A 296 18.82 6.02 17.11
C PHE A 296 19.94 6.17 16.05
N CYS A 297 21.15 5.67 16.35
CA CYS A 297 22.26 5.64 15.41
C CYS A 297 21.94 4.69 14.24
N ARG A 298 22.06 5.23 13.03
CA ARG A 298 21.72 4.49 11.80
C ARG A 298 22.69 3.34 11.55
N ASP A 299 23.97 3.50 11.87
CA ASP A 299 24.98 2.47 11.66
C ASP A 299 24.80 1.26 12.56
N VAL A 300 24.48 1.48 13.84
CA VAL A 300 24.15 0.40 14.80
C VAL A 300 22.96 -0.41 14.28
N MET A 301 21.87 0.27 13.91
CA MET A 301 20.67 -0.42 13.40
C MET A 301 20.91 -1.11 12.05
N ARG A 302 21.70 -0.52 11.15
CA ARG A 302 22.05 -1.12 9.85
C ARG A 302 22.78 -2.46 10.03
N LYS A 303 23.70 -2.55 10.98
CA LYS A 303 24.44 -3.78 11.28
C LYS A 303 23.60 -4.80 12.07
N ALA A 304 22.74 -4.35 12.98
CA ALA A 304 21.89 -5.23 13.80
C ALA A 304 20.74 -5.88 13.01
N LEU A 305 20.13 -5.17 12.06
CA LEU A 305 18.91 -5.61 11.37
C LEU A 305 19.01 -6.99 10.66
N PRO A 306 20.04 -7.28 9.85
CA PRO A 306 20.17 -8.60 9.21
C PRO A 306 20.29 -9.75 10.23
N VAL A 307 20.98 -9.51 11.36
CA VAL A 307 21.13 -10.50 12.43
C VAL A 307 19.79 -10.75 13.13
N LEU A 308 19.03 -9.68 13.40
CA LEU A 308 17.69 -9.78 14.00
C LEU A 308 16.72 -10.56 13.12
N ILE A 309 16.72 -10.33 11.80
CA ILE A 309 15.87 -11.08 10.85
C ILE A 309 16.21 -12.58 10.92
N GLY A 310 17.50 -12.94 10.89
CA GLY A 310 17.93 -14.33 11.01
C GLY A 310 17.52 -14.99 12.33
N ILE A 311 17.55 -14.27 13.45
CA ILE A 311 17.06 -14.77 14.75
C ILE A 311 15.55 -15.00 14.69
N LEU A 312 14.77 -14.04 14.20
CA LEU A 312 13.31 -14.16 14.13
C LEU A 312 12.85 -15.33 13.24
N GLU A 313 13.51 -15.54 12.10
CA GLU A 313 13.23 -16.67 11.20
C GLU A 313 13.61 -18.02 11.81
N ARG A 314 14.69 -18.08 12.59
CA ARG A 314 15.10 -19.30 13.30
C ARG A 314 14.13 -19.65 14.42
N GLU A 315 13.77 -18.69 15.26
CA GLU A 315 12.94 -18.90 16.45
C GLU A 315 11.46 -19.14 16.15
N THR A 316 11.02 -19.02 14.90
CA THR A 316 9.65 -19.38 14.49
C THR A 316 9.51 -20.86 14.08
N ARG A 317 10.62 -21.57 13.84
CA ARG A 317 10.61 -22.94 13.27
C ARG A 317 10.67 -24.03 14.35
N GLY A 318 10.04 -25.18 14.06
CA GLY A 318 10.27 -26.46 14.76
C GLY A 318 9.55 -26.70 16.09
N TRP A 319 9.19 -25.66 16.87
CA TRP A 319 8.63 -25.87 18.22
C TRP A 319 7.14 -25.52 18.38
N PHE A 320 6.63 -24.58 17.58
CA PHE A 320 5.30 -23.99 17.74
C PHE A 320 4.18 -25.02 17.73
N LEU A 321 4.26 -25.99 16.81
CA LEU A 321 3.26 -27.07 16.66
C LEU A 321 3.14 -27.90 17.95
N HIS A 322 4.26 -28.45 18.44
CA HIS A 322 4.29 -29.28 19.64
C HIS A 322 3.86 -28.53 20.90
N PHE A 323 4.28 -27.27 21.05
CA PHE A 323 3.92 -26.46 22.21
C PHE A 323 2.42 -26.12 22.25
N ARG A 324 1.87 -25.69 21.11
CA ARG A 324 0.44 -25.41 20.94
C ARG A 324 -0.40 -26.62 21.31
N GLU A 325 -0.06 -27.80 20.79
CA GLU A 325 -0.85 -29.02 21.00
C GLU A 325 -0.83 -29.49 22.45
N ARG A 326 0.34 -29.44 23.10
CA ARG A 326 0.47 -29.73 24.53
C ARG A 326 -0.42 -28.81 25.38
N LEU A 327 -0.41 -27.51 25.07
CA LEU A 327 -1.15 -26.51 25.85
C LEU A 327 -2.67 -26.59 25.63
N ILE A 328 -3.13 -26.81 24.39
CA ILE A 328 -4.55 -27.03 24.10
C ILE A 328 -5.05 -28.26 24.85
N ALA A 329 -4.28 -29.36 24.87
CA ALA A 329 -4.65 -30.57 25.59
C ALA A 329 -4.78 -30.31 27.11
N GLU A 330 -3.86 -29.55 27.71
CA GLU A 330 -3.91 -29.17 29.12
C GLU A 330 -5.14 -28.29 29.45
N LEU A 331 -5.43 -27.29 28.62
CA LEU A 331 -6.56 -26.37 28.87
C LEU A 331 -7.93 -27.03 28.61
N ARG A 332 -8.01 -27.97 27.66
CA ARG A 332 -9.19 -28.82 27.49
C ARG A 332 -9.41 -29.75 28.68
N ALA A 333 -8.34 -30.30 29.25
CA ALA A 333 -8.44 -31.09 30.48
C ALA A 333 -9.00 -30.25 31.66
N LYS A 334 -8.77 -28.93 31.66
CA LYS A 334 -9.34 -27.96 32.61
C LYS A 334 -10.79 -27.54 32.30
N LYS A 335 -11.43 -28.08 31.26
CA LYS A 335 -12.82 -27.79 30.84
C LYS A 335 -13.11 -26.31 30.53
N LEU A 336 -12.11 -25.57 30.03
CA LEU A 336 -12.29 -24.19 29.56
C LEU A 336 -13.07 -24.14 28.24
N SER A 337 -13.72 -23.02 27.95
CA SER A 337 -14.41 -22.85 26.66
C SER A 337 -13.42 -22.64 25.51
N ASP A 338 -13.78 -23.03 24.28
CA ASP A 338 -12.88 -22.90 23.12
C ASP A 338 -12.36 -21.48 22.89
N LYS A 339 -13.15 -20.45 23.21
CA LYS A 339 -12.72 -19.04 23.12
C LYS A 339 -11.69 -18.67 24.17
N GLU A 340 -11.86 -19.15 25.40
CA GLU A 340 -10.89 -18.94 26.48
C GLU A 340 -9.61 -19.71 26.20
N ILE A 341 -9.71 -20.94 25.66
CA ILE A 341 -8.56 -21.72 25.20
C ILE A 341 -7.83 -20.95 24.10
N GLU A 342 -8.53 -20.38 23.11
CA GLU A 342 -7.92 -19.60 22.04
C GLU A 342 -7.16 -18.38 22.57
N GLU A 343 -7.75 -17.60 23.47
CA GLU A 343 -7.08 -16.43 24.05
C GLU A 343 -5.85 -16.82 24.88
N GLU A 344 -5.98 -17.83 25.75
CA GLU A 344 -4.91 -18.28 26.65
C GLU A 344 -3.74 -18.91 25.86
N VAL A 345 -4.05 -19.74 24.85
CA VAL A 345 -3.02 -20.38 24.01
C VAL A 345 -2.28 -19.34 23.18
N ASN A 346 -2.99 -18.40 22.55
CA ASN A 346 -2.34 -17.34 21.77
C ASN A 346 -1.45 -16.45 22.66
N GLU A 347 -1.88 -16.12 23.88
CA GLU A 347 -1.06 -15.37 24.83
C GLU A 347 0.19 -16.15 25.28
N ALA A 348 0.02 -17.43 25.62
CA ALA A 348 1.12 -18.28 26.07
C ALA A 348 2.14 -18.56 24.96
N VAL A 349 1.68 -18.82 23.73
CA VAL A 349 2.55 -19.02 22.57
C VAL A 349 3.35 -17.76 22.27
N MET A 350 2.71 -16.58 22.27
CA MET A 350 3.42 -15.32 22.05
C MET A 350 4.46 -15.09 23.16
N LYS A 351 4.12 -15.38 24.41
CA LYS A 351 5.04 -15.26 25.54
C LYS A 351 6.27 -16.16 25.40
N GLU A 352 6.06 -17.43 25.04
CA GLU A 352 7.13 -18.40 24.81
C GLU A 352 8.03 -17.98 23.64
N TYR A 353 7.43 -17.53 22.53
CA TYR A 353 8.17 -17.01 21.39
C TYR A 353 9.04 -15.81 21.75
N LEU A 354 8.47 -14.81 22.43
CA LEU A 354 9.21 -13.62 22.85
C LEU A 354 10.35 -13.98 23.81
N GLN A 355 10.12 -14.91 24.74
CA GLN A 355 11.17 -15.37 25.65
C GLN A 355 12.36 -15.99 24.88
N ARG A 356 12.10 -16.83 23.89
CA ARG A 356 13.13 -17.43 23.03
C ARG A 356 13.88 -16.40 22.20
N VAL A 357 13.15 -15.48 21.57
CA VAL A 357 13.74 -14.38 20.80
C VAL A 357 14.64 -13.51 21.69
N TYR A 358 14.18 -13.14 22.88
CA TYR A 358 14.97 -12.33 23.81
C TYR A 358 16.22 -13.07 24.29
N SER A 359 16.13 -14.37 24.63
CA SER A 359 17.31 -15.17 24.98
C SER A 359 18.30 -15.30 23.83
N SER A 360 17.82 -15.48 22.60
CA SER A 360 18.67 -15.62 21.42
C SER A 360 19.33 -14.30 21.01
N ILE A 361 18.72 -13.15 21.31
CA ILE A 361 19.33 -11.83 21.13
C ILE A 361 20.43 -11.60 22.16
N LEU A 362 20.17 -11.88 23.44
CA LEU A 362 21.13 -11.69 24.53
C LEU A 362 22.37 -12.59 24.40
N SER A 363 22.22 -13.78 23.80
CA SER A 363 23.30 -14.74 23.60
C SER A 363 24.05 -14.59 22.27
N ASN A 364 23.67 -13.65 21.39
CA ASN A 364 24.28 -13.53 20.07
C ASN A 364 25.59 -12.71 20.08
N PRO A 365 26.74 -13.30 19.70
CA PRO A 365 28.02 -12.60 19.74
C PRO A 365 28.12 -11.43 18.75
N LYS A 366 27.48 -11.53 17.57
CA LYS A 366 27.51 -10.47 16.53
C LYS A 366 26.80 -9.20 16.99
N LEU A 367 25.82 -9.32 17.89
CA LEU A 367 25.14 -8.17 18.47
C LEU A 367 25.93 -7.55 19.63
N ALA A 368 26.68 -8.37 20.38
CA ALA A 368 27.57 -7.89 21.43
C ALA A 368 28.76 -7.09 20.86
N GLU A 369 29.28 -7.47 19.68
CA GLU A 369 30.34 -6.73 18.97
C GLU A 369 29.95 -5.29 18.58
N LEU A 370 28.67 -4.95 18.53
CA LEU A 370 28.21 -3.60 18.18
C LEU A 370 28.47 -2.59 19.30
N GLY A 371 28.65 -3.05 20.54
CA GLY A 371 28.92 -2.23 21.72
C GLY A 371 28.29 -2.78 22.99
N ASP A 372 28.86 -2.39 24.13
CA ASP A 372 28.43 -2.83 25.46
C ASP A 372 26.96 -2.50 25.70
N GLY A 373 26.17 -3.50 26.11
CA GLY A 373 24.75 -3.37 26.43
C GLY A 373 23.78 -3.20 25.26
N ILE A 374 24.25 -3.24 24.00
CA ILE A 374 23.36 -3.13 22.83
C ILE A 374 22.33 -4.29 22.75
N PRO A 375 22.68 -5.57 23.01
CA PRO A 375 21.70 -6.64 23.05
C PRO A 375 20.57 -6.40 24.07
N GLU A 376 20.91 -5.90 25.26
CA GLU A 376 19.91 -5.55 26.29
C GLU A 376 19.01 -4.41 25.83
N LEU A 377 19.57 -3.36 25.21
CA LEU A 377 18.79 -2.23 24.68
C LEU A 377 17.81 -2.66 23.59
N LEU A 378 18.23 -3.56 22.68
CA LEU A 378 17.36 -4.11 21.63
C LEU A 378 16.17 -4.87 22.25
N VAL A 379 16.44 -5.68 23.28
CA VAL A 379 15.39 -6.41 24.01
C VAL A 379 14.46 -5.45 24.75
N GLN A 380 14.99 -4.48 25.50
CA GLN A 380 14.19 -3.49 26.24
C GLN A 380 13.32 -2.65 25.30
N GLN A 381 13.84 -2.24 24.15
CA GLN A 381 13.09 -1.51 23.13
C GLN A 381 11.95 -2.37 22.57
N ALA A 382 12.19 -3.63 22.20
CA ALA A 382 11.14 -4.53 21.73
C ALA A 382 10.09 -4.83 22.81
N GLN A 383 10.50 -5.06 24.05
CA GLN A 383 9.61 -5.26 25.19
C GLN A 383 8.71 -4.04 25.43
N SER A 384 9.28 -2.84 25.34
CA SER A 384 8.52 -1.59 25.50
C SER A 384 7.38 -1.49 24.48
N VAL A 385 7.67 -1.80 23.22
CA VAL A 385 6.70 -1.81 22.12
C VAL A 385 5.60 -2.83 22.40
N VAL A 386 5.98 -4.08 22.69
CA VAL A 386 5.03 -5.17 22.95
C VAL A 386 4.11 -4.82 24.14
N PHE A 387 4.64 -4.30 25.24
CA PHE A 387 3.84 -3.92 26.40
C PHE A 387 2.90 -2.74 26.11
N MET A 388 3.34 -1.75 25.34
CA MET A 388 2.47 -0.64 24.94
C MET A 388 1.30 -1.13 24.06
N TYR A 389 1.54 -2.06 23.11
CA TYR A 389 0.46 -2.67 22.33
C TYR A 389 -0.47 -3.52 23.19
N LYS A 390 0.08 -4.33 24.11
CA LYS A 390 -0.72 -5.12 25.05
C LYS A 390 -1.61 -4.23 25.93
N ALA A 391 -1.13 -3.05 26.33
CA ALA A 391 -1.91 -2.08 27.09
C ALA A 391 -3.09 -1.53 26.26
N MET A 392 -2.84 -1.18 24.99
CA MET A 392 -3.87 -0.71 24.07
C MET A 392 -4.95 -1.78 23.82
N ASP A 393 -4.55 -3.03 23.57
CA ASP A 393 -5.47 -4.14 23.35
C ASP A 393 -6.34 -4.40 24.56
N LYS A 394 -5.76 -4.36 25.78
CA LYS A 394 -6.51 -4.52 27.03
C LYS A 394 -7.58 -3.44 27.19
N VAL A 395 -7.23 -2.18 26.95
CA VAL A 395 -8.17 -1.05 27.01
C VAL A 395 -9.24 -1.15 25.93
N GLN A 396 -8.87 -1.56 24.71
CA GLN A 396 -9.83 -1.74 23.62
C GLN A 396 -10.81 -2.89 23.89
N LYS A 397 -10.34 -4.01 24.46
CA LYS A 397 -11.20 -5.11 24.93
C LYS A 397 -12.15 -4.63 26.03
N ASP A 398 -11.69 -3.84 27.01
CA ASP A 398 -12.55 -3.27 28.06
C ASP A 398 -13.63 -2.33 27.51
N ILE A 399 -13.28 -1.44 26.57
CA ILE A 399 -14.24 -0.56 25.90
C ILE A 399 -15.28 -1.38 25.13
N LYS A 400 -14.84 -2.41 24.40
CA LYS A 400 -15.74 -3.29 23.63
C LYS A 400 -16.69 -4.06 24.56
N ARG A 401 -16.17 -4.65 25.64
CA ARG A 401 -16.97 -5.34 26.66
C ARG A 401 -18.00 -4.41 27.30
N THR A 402 -17.58 -3.22 27.72
CA THR A 402 -18.48 -2.21 28.29
C THR A 402 -19.59 -1.82 27.31
N ARG A 403 -19.26 -1.67 26.02
CA ARG A 403 -20.25 -1.39 24.96
C ARG A 403 -21.26 -2.54 24.82
N GLU A 404 -20.79 -3.79 24.78
CA GLU A 404 -21.64 -4.98 24.66
C GLU A 404 -22.55 -5.16 25.88
N ASP A 405 -22.01 -4.99 27.08
CA ASP A 405 -22.77 -5.07 28.32
C ASP A 405 -23.82 -3.96 28.39
N HIS A 406 -23.46 -2.72 28.01
CA HIS A 406 -24.42 -1.62 27.94
C HIS A 406 -25.49 -1.85 26.86
N GLN A 407 -25.14 -2.47 25.73
CA GLN A 407 -26.12 -2.87 24.72
C GLN A 407 -27.11 -3.92 25.25
N LYS A 408 -26.63 -4.90 26.02
CA LYS A 408 -27.48 -5.92 26.67
C LYS A 408 -28.41 -5.28 27.70
N CYS A 409 -27.91 -4.40 28.57
CA CYS A 409 -28.74 -3.66 29.53
C CYS A 409 -29.83 -2.84 28.81
N LEU A 410 -29.47 -2.09 27.76
CA LEU A 410 -30.45 -1.31 26.98
C LEU A 410 -31.49 -2.19 26.28
N ALA A 411 -31.12 -3.39 25.82
CA ALA A 411 -32.04 -4.34 25.23
C ALA A 411 -33.04 -4.89 26.25
N ASN A 412 -32.58 -5.15 27.48
CA ASN A 412 -33.40 -5.64 28.58
C ASN A 412 -34.35 -4.55 29.13
N ASP A 413 -33.84 -3.34 29.37
CA ASP A 413 -34.62 -2.22 29.93
C ASP A 413 -35.63 -1.65 28.93
N HIS A 414 -35.32 -1.70 27.63
CA HIS A 414 -36.12 -1.09 26.57
C HIS A 414 -36.30 -2.03 25.37
N SER A 415 -37.22 -2.99 25.47
CA SER A 415 -37.50 -4.01 24.44
C SER A 415 -37.92 -3.45 23.06
N VAL A 416 -38.63 -2.31 23.03
CA VAL A 416 -39.09 -1.67 21.79
C VAL A 416 -38.05 -0.69 21.24
N LEU A 417 -37.51 0.20 22.08
CA LEU A 417 -36.57 1.24 21.61
C LEU A 417 -35.21 0.67 21.21
N SER A 418 -34.76 -0.42 21.83
CA SER A 418 -33.50 -1.10 21.46
C SER A 418 -33.52 -1.62 20.01
N ARG A 419 -34.69 -1.98 19.48
CA ARG A 419 -34.88 -2.37 18.07
C ARG A 419 -34.69 -1.20 17.10
N VAL A 420 -34.83 0.05 17.57
CA VAL A 420 -34.59 1.25 16.78
C VAL A 420 -33.09 1.51 16.68
N ALA A 421 -32.46 1.00 15.61
CA ALA A 421 -31.01 1.11 15.42
C ALA A 421 -30.43 2.54 15.57
N PRO A 422 -31.05 3.62 15.03
CA PRO A 422 -30.56 4.99 15.27
C PRO A 422 -30.59 5.44 16.73
N TRP A 423 -31.60 5.02 17.50
CA TRP A 423 -31.71 5.34 18.92
C TRP A 423 -30.65 4.58 19.72
N LEU A 424 -30.53 3.28 19.49
CA LEU A 424 -29.53 2.43 20.15
C LEU A 424 -28.11 2.94 19.88
N ARG A 425 -27.77 3.25 18.61
CA ARG A 425 -26.47 3.82 18.25
C ARG A 425 -26.20 5.16 18.94
N SER A 426 -27.22 6.02 19.09
CA SER A 426 -27.08 7.31 19.78
C SER A 426 -26.82 7.15 21.27
N LYS A 427 -27.52 6.22 21.93
CA LYS A 427 -27.31 5.88 23.35
C LYS A 427 -25.95 5.22 23.59
N LEU A 428 -25.59 4.22 22.79
CA LEU A 428 -24.28 3.58 22.83
C LEU A 428 -23.16 4.60 22.62
N ARG A 429 -23.29 5.50 21.63
CA ARG A 429 -22.29 6.55 21.39
C ARG A 429 -22.10 7.47 22.59
N LYS A 430 -23.18 7.90 23.25
CA LYS A 430 -23.07 8.74 24.45
C LYS A 430 -22.39 8.01 25.60
N ALA A 431 -22.69 6.73 25.78
CA ALA A 431 -22.03 5.89 26.78
C ALA A 431 -20.54 5.70 26.44
N GLU A 432 -20.21 5.49 25.16
CA GLU A 432 -18.84 5.43 24.67
C GLU A 432 -18.10 6.74 24.87
N GLU A 433 -18.65 7.89 24.47
CA GLU A 433 -18.04 9.22 24.69
C GLU A 433 -17.75 9.46 26.19
N SER A 434 -18.67 9.07 27.07
CA SER A 434 -18.48 9.09 28.53
C SER A 434 -17.37 8.14 29.01
N LYS A 435 -17.34 6.90 28.52
CA LYS A 435 -16.29 5.92 28.87
C LYS A 435 -14.92 6.32 28.33
N LEU A 436 -14.85 6.83 27.10
CA LEU A 436 -13.63 7.31 26.45
C LEU A 436 -13.05 8.52 27.19
N SER A 437 -13.90 9.47 27.62
CA SER A 437 -13.42 10.62 28.42
C SER A 437 -12.85 10.20 29.77
N LYS A 438 -13.49 9.24 30.46
CA LYS A 438 -12.98 8.67 31.72
C LYS A 438 -11.71 7.83 31.54
N SER A 439 -11.61 7.12 30.41
CA SER A 439 -10.51 6.18 30.13
C SER A 439 -9.43 6.79 29.25
N ALA A 440 -9.40 8.12 29.09
CA ALA A 440 -8.55 8.82 28.13
C ALA A 440 -7.05 8.50 28.24
N TRP A 441 -6.58 8.19 29.46
CA TRP A 441 -5.18 7.92 29.80
C TRP A 441 -4.92 6.47 30.21
N SER A 442 -5.95 5.63 30.20
CA SER A 442 -5.88 4.25 30.69
C SER A 442 -4.82 3.42 29.96
N ALA A 443 -4.62 3.64 28.66
CA ALA A 443 -3.58 2.95 27.89
C ALA A 443 -2.16 3.31 28.37
N HIS A 444 -1.90 4.60 28.63
CA HIS A 444 -0.63 5.06 29.19
C HIS A 444 -0.40 4.54 30.60
N GLU A 445 -1.42 4.59 31.46
CA GLU A 445 -1.32 4.10 32.85
C GLU A 445 -1.04 2.60 32.89
N GLU A 446 -1.69 1.82 32.03
CA GLU A 446 -1.50 0.38 31.95
C GLU A 446 -0.13 0.01 31.34
N ALA A 447 0.31 0.74 30.31
CA ALA A 447 1.65 0.59 29.75
C ALA A 447 2.74 0.92 30.80
N LEU A 448 2.55 2.00 31.57
CA LEU A 448 3.47 2.40 32.64
C LEU A 448 3.58 1.32 33.72
N LYS A 449 2.44 0.76 34.17
CA LYS A 449 2.42 -0.35 35.13
C LYS A 449 3.17 -1.58 34.63
N MET A 450 2.99 -1.95 33.35
CA MET A 450 3.71 -3.08 32.77
C MET A 450 5.22 -2.80 32.63
N CYS A 451 5.61 -1.60 32.21
CA CYS A 451 7.02 -1.21 32.09
C CYS A 451 7.73 -1.16 33.46
N THR A 452 7.07 -0.64 34.50
CA THR A 452 7.63 -0.63 35.87
C THR A 452 7.75 -2.03 36.46
N LYS A 453 6.78 -2.91 36.21
CA LYS A 453 6.84 -4.31 36.65
C LYS A 453 8.03 -5.08 36.04
N HIS A 454 8.39 -4.76 34.80
CA HIS A 454 9.47 -5.41 34.06
C HIS A 454 10.81 -4.63 34.10
N ASN A 455 10.96 -3.64 35.00
CA ASN A 455 12.17 -2.84 35.17
C ASN A 455 12.65 -2.12 33.89
N LEU A 456 11.72 -1.71 33.01
CA LEU A 456 12.04 -0.90 31.83
C LEU A 456 12.15 0.58 32.21
N HIS A 457 13.24 0.93 32.91
CA HIS A 457 13.41 2.25 33.52
C HIS A 457 13.37 3.40 32.49
N GLN A 458 14.02 3.25 31.33
CA GLN A 458 14.05 4.27 30.28
C GLN A 458 12.65 4.53 29.68
N THR A 459 11.92 3.47 29.33
CA THR A 459 10.55 3.58 28.82
C THR A 459 9.60 4.12 29.88
N ALA A 460 9.72 3.67 31.13
CA ALA A 460 8.88 4.14 32.23
C ALA A 460 9.04 5.65 32.47
N TYR A 461 10.28 6.17 32.38
CA TYR A 461 10.56 7.60 32.44
C TYR A 461 9.84 8.37 31.33
N PHE A 462 10.02 7.96 30.06
CA PHE A 462 9.37 8.66 28.94
C PHE A 462 7.84 8.54 28.98
N LEU A 463 7.28 7.39 29.37
CA LEU A 463 5.84 7.21 29.56
C LEU A 463 5.28 8.08 30.68
N SER A 464 6.00 8.23 31.80
CA SER A 464 5.53 9.07 32.91
C SER A 464 5.51 10.54 32.51
N ARG A 465 6.55 11.01 31.80
CA ARG A 465 6.61 12.38 31.26
C ARG A 465 5.54 12.63 30.21
N ASP A 466 5.34 11.67 29.31
CA ASP A 466 4.31 11.76 28.27
C ASP A 466 2.92 11.86 28.90
N LEU A 467 2.64 11.04 29.90
CA LEU A 467 1.38 11.09 30.65
C LEU A 467 1.21 12.42 31.40
N ALA A 468 2.26 12.94 32.03
CA ALA A 468 2.22 14.24 32.72
C ALA A 468 1.96 15.39 31.74
N PHE A 469 2.64 15.40 30.59
CA PHE A 469 2.37 16.37 29.53
C PHE A 469 0.91 16.34 29.12
N MET A 470 0.38 15.16 28.83
CA MET A 470 -0.98 15.02 28.30
C MET A 470 -2.06 15.35 29.34
N LYS A 471 -1.83 15.07 30.63
CA LYS A 471 -2.77 15.40 31.72
C LYS A 471 -2.75 16.88 32.10
N GLU A 472 -1.56 17.47 32.24
CA GLU A 472 -1.38 18.78 32.88
C GLU A 472 -1.07 19.89 31.85
N ARG A 473 -0.16 19.64 30.91
CA ARG A 473 0.37 20.68 30.00
C ARG A 473 -0.43 20.83 28.72
N GLU A 474 -0.81 19.73 28.06
CA GLU A 474 -1.56 19.71 26.81
C GLU A 474 -2.86 20.53 26.86
N PRO A 475 -3.75 20.42 27.87
CA PRO A 475 -4.98 21.19 27.90
C PRO A 475 -4.74 22.70 28.07
N VAL A 476 -3.72 23.09 28.85
CA VAL A 476 -3.32 24.49 29.03
C VAL A 476 -2.74 25.04 27.73
N LEU A 477 -1.80 24.30 27.13
CA LEU A 477 -1.16 24.65 25.86
C LEU A 477 -2.18 24.73 24.72
N LEU A 478 -3.16 23.82 24.66
CA LEU A 478 -4.26 23.87 23.71
C LEU A 478 -5.07 25.16 23.87
N LYS A 479 -5.32 25.61 25.10
CA LYS A 479 -6.05 26.85 25.37
C LYS A 479 -5.21 28.07 24.97
N GLU A 480 -3.92 28.09 25.29
CA GLU A 480 -2.98 29.16 24.93
C GLU A 480 -2.78 29.26 23.42
N LEU A 481 -2.48 28.14 22.75
CA LEU A 481 -2.25 28.11 21.30
C LEU A 481 -3.52 28.40 20.49
N LYS A 482 -4.71 28.02 20.98
CA LYS A 482 -5.98 28.44 20.37
C LYS A 482 -6.22 29.95 20.49
N ASN A 483 -5.67 30.58 21.52
CA ASN A 483 -5.73 32.03 21.70
C ASN A 483 -4.63 32.75 20.90
N ALA A 484 -3.49 32.10 20.66
CA ALA A 484 -2.39 32.60 19.83
C ALA A 484 -2.72 32.51 18.33
N LYS A 485 -3.70 33.32 17.89
CA LYS A 485 -4.15 33.34 16.50
C LYS A 485 -3.37 34.38 15.68
N THR A 486 -2.96 33.99 14.49
CA THR A 486 -2.30 34.85 13.50
C THR A 486 -3.29 35.20 12.37
N PRO A 487 -3.11 36.33 11.66
CA PRO A 487 -3.93 36.62 10.48
C PRO A 487 -3.84 35.48 9.47
N THR A 488 -4.97 35.08 8.90
CA THR A 488 -5.01 34.05 7.86
C THR A 488 -4.30 34.51 6.59
N ARG A 489 -4.37 35.81 6.27
CA ARG A 489 -3.70 36.39 5.10
C ARG A 489 -3.16 37.80 5.40
N SER A 490 -1.98 38.10 4.87
CA SER A 490 -1.39 39.44 4.82
C SER A 490 -1.33 39.93 3.38
N PHE A 491 -1.68 41.20 3.16
CA PHE A 491 -1.64 41.86 1.85
C PHE A 491 -0.51 42.89 1.84
N GLN A 492 0.22 42.94 0.73
CA GLN A 492 1.31 43.89 0.50
C GLN A 492 0.91 44.89 -0.56
N TRP A 493 1.14 46.16 -0.28
CA TRP A 493 0.73 47.29 -1.11
C TRP A 493 1.95 48.15 -1.40
N ALA A 494 2.55 47.92 -2.57
CA ALA A 494 3.76 48.61 -2.99
C ALA A 494 3.43 49.95 -3.67
N CYS A 495 4.02 51.02 -3.14
CA CYS A 495 3.96 52.36 -3.71
C CYS A 495 5.35 52.76 -4.18
N ARG A 496 5.49 53.15 -5.45
CA ARG A 496 6.80 53.54 -6.01
C ARG A 496 7.33 54.82 -5.40
N ILE A 497 8.64 54.87 -5.18
CA ILE A 497 9.36 56.09 -4.81
C ILE A 497 9.66 56.86 -6.10
N TRP A 498 9.11 58.08 -6.21
CA TRP A 498 9.13 58.84 -7.47
C TRP A 498 10.53 59.34 -7.85
N SER A 499 11.31 59.80 -6.88
CA SER A 499 12.67 60.30 -7.13
C SER A 499 13.71 59.18 -6.96
N PRO A 500 14.58 58.95 -7.96
CA PRO A 500 15.69 58.00 -7.80
C PRO A 500 16.71 58.38 -6.73
N SER A 501 16.83 59.67 -6.38
CA SER A 501 17.69 60.12 -5.28
C SER A 501 17.14 59.72 -3.90
N ALA A 502 15.86 59.39 -3.80
CA ALA A 502 15.20 58.97 -2.57
C ALA A 502 15.04 57.45 -2.46
N TRP A 503 15.59 56.67 -3.40
CA TRP A 503 15.62 55.21 -3.29
C TRP A 503 16.43 54.78 -2.07
N ILE A 504 16.04 53.69 -1.44
CA ILE A 504 16.72 53.23 -0.21
C ILE A 504 17.73 52.16 -0.63
N ILE A 505 19.01 52.41 -0.35
CA ILE A 505 20.08 51.44 -0.62
C ILE A 505 20.48 50.80 0.71
N ARG A 506 20.34 49.48 0.79
CA ARG A 506 20.76 48.68 1.94
C ARG A 506 22.07 48.00 1.64
N ARG A 507 23.03 48.13 2.56
CA ARG A 507 24.27 47.35 2.59
C ARG A 507 24.09 46.22 3.59
N ASN A 508 24.13 44.99 3.10
CA ASN A 508 24.12 43.80 3.92
C ASN A 508 25.54 43.26 4.03
N PHE A 509 26.08 43.18 5.24
CA PHE A 509 27.42 42.67 5.51
C PHE A 509 27.44 41.92 6.84
N GLN A 510 27.92 40.68 6.85
CA GLN A 510 28.04 39.85 8.07
C GLN A 510 26.73 39.76 8.90
N GLY A 511 25.58 39.73 8.24
CA GLY A 511 24.26 39.66 8.90
C GLY A 511 23.76 40.99 9.47
N GLN A 512 24.51 42.09 9.34
CA GLN A 512 24.05 43.45 9.61
C GLN A 512 23.57 44.12 8.32
N SER A 513 22.50 44.91 8.41
CA SER A 513 21.89 45.61 7.28
C SER A 513 21.77 47.11 7.57
N ASP A 514 22.56 47.93 6.88
CA ASP A 514 22.59 49.37 7.09
C ASP A 514 22.05 50.13 5.88
N VAL A 515 21.35 51.24 6.11
CA VAL A 515 20.90 52.13 5.04
C VAL A 515 22.00 53.14 4.73
N ILE A 516 22.44 53.18 3.47
CA ILE A 516 23.49 54.07 2.98
C ILE A 516 22.87 55.18 2.14
N PRO A 517 23.45 56.41 2.15
CA PRO A 517 23.01 57.48 1.27
C PRO A 517 23.03 57.08 -0.20
N THR A 518 21.95 57.42 -0.91
CA THR A 518 21.79 57.23 -2.35
C THR A 518 22.70 58.18 -3.12
N VAL A 519 23.69 57.62 -3.82
CA VAL A 519 24.61 58.37 -4.67
C VAL A 519 24.46 57.93 -6.12
N ILE A 520 24.18 58.88 -7.02
CA ILE A 520 24.05 58.64 -8.46
C ILE A 520 25.35 59.06 -9.15
N SER A 521 26.04 58.12 -9.79
CA SER A 521 27.26 58.33 -10.56
C SER A 521 27.01 58.16 -12.06
N GLN A 522 27.71 58.92 -12.90
CA GLN A 522 27.66 58.71 -14.35
C GLN A 522 28.63 57.62 -14.84
N GLN A 523 29.56 57.17 -13.99
CA GLN A 523 30.55 56.16 -14.34
C GLN A 523 29.95 54.76 -14.16
N ALA A 524 29.84 54.01 -15.26
CA ALA A 524 29.40 52.63 -15.23
C ALA A 524 30.47 51.73 -14.59
N THR A 525 30.04 50.84 -13.70
CA THR A 525 30.91 49.81 -13.10
C THR A 525 30.63 48.46 -13.73
N SER A 526 31.63 47.58 -13.81
CA SER A 526 31.49 46.28 -14.46
C SER A 526 30.74 45.23 -13.62
N ILE A 527 30.56 45.47 -12.32
CA ILE A 527 30.01 44.49 -11.37
C ILE A 527 28.64 44.96 -10.87
N VAL A 528 27.60 44.38 -11.47
CA VAL A 528 26.18 44.69 -11.21
C VAL A 528 25.48 43.52 -10.51
N THR A 529 26.02 42.32 -10.65
CA THR A 529 25.53 41.11 -9.99
C THR A 529 26.20 40.93 -8.63
N PRO A 530 25.45 40.55 -7.59
CA PRO A 530 26.02 40.28 -6.28
C PRO A 530 27.02 39.13 -6.39
N ARG A 531 28.24 39.35 -5.88
CA ARG A 531 29.29 38.33 -5.84
C ARG A 531 29.00 37.36 -4.70
N SER A 532 29.36 36.09 -4.90
CA SER A 532 29.23 35.02 -3.90
C SER A 532 30.27 35.08 -2.78
N ASP A 533 31.11 36.11 -2.77
CA ASP A 533 32.25 36.23 -1.86
C ASP A 533 31.78 36.80 -0.50
N PRO A 534 31.86 36.02 0.61
CA PRO A 534 31.38 36.43 1.93
C PRO A 534 32.18 37.59 2.54
N SER A 535 33.34 37.92 1.98
CA SER A 535 34.18 39.04 2.43
C SER A 535 33.71 40.41 1.93
N GLN A 536 32.74 40.47 1.01
CA GLN A 536 32.25 41.70 0.40
C GLN A 536 30.79 41.99 0.80
N PRO A 537 30.42 43.26 1.02
CA PRO A 537 29.04 43.64 1.28
C PRO A 537 28.16 43.46 0.03
N VAL A 538 26.92 43.00 0.24
CA VAL A 538 25.89 42.94 -0.80
C VAL A 538 25.02 44.18 -0.72
N PHE A 539 24.85 44.88 -1.83
CA PHE A 539 24.01 46.07 -1.90
C PHE A 539 22.65 45.74 -2.53
N LEU A 540 21.57 46.19 -1.91
CA LEU A 540 20.21 46.03 -2.37
C LEU A 540 19.55 47.40 -2.54
N VAL A 541 18.72 47.56 -3.57
CA VAL A 541 17.98 48.80 -3.85
C VAL A 541 16.48 48.57 -3.69
N GLU A 542 15.87 49.33 -2.79
CA GLU A 542 14.41 49.39 -2.60
C GLU A 542 13.87 50.61 -3.37
N LYS A 543 13.10 50.34 -4.44
CA LYS A 543 12.46 51.37 -5.28
C LYS A 543 11.02 51.69 -4.86
N GLU A 544 10.51 50.96 -3.87
CA GLU A 544 9.10 50.96 -3.50
C GLU A 544 8.96 50.92 -1.98
N ILE A 545 7.98 51.65 -1.45
CA ILE A 545 7.56 51.58 -0.05
C ILE A 545 6.42 50.57 0.01
N ILE A 546 6.66 49.47 0.73
CA ILE A 546 5.67 48.41 0.91
C ILE A 546 4.90 48.67 2.20
N ARG A 547 3.58 48.85 2.10
CA ARG A 547 2.67 48.87 3.25
C ARG A 547 1.98 47.53 3.37
N THR A 548 1.81 47.03 4.59
CA THR A 548 1.16 45.74 4.83
C THR A 548 -0.15 45.92 5.56
N THR A 549 -1.22 45.30 5.05
CA THR A 549 -2.47 45.10 5.79
C THR A 549 -2.66 43.60 6.07
N SER A 550 -3.53 43.25 7.02
CA SER A 550 -3.79 41.85 7.33
C SER A 550 -5.23 41.63 7.74
N THR A 551 -5.70 40.39 7.65
CA THR A 551 -7.05 39.98 8.07
C THR A 551 -7.26 39.97 9.59
N ARG A 552 -6.27 40.44 10.38
CA ARG A 552 -6.32 40.46 11.85
C ARG A 552 -7.32 41.48 12.39
N TRP A 553 -7.44 42.62 11.72
CA TRP A 553 -8.25 43.74 12.20
C TRP A 553 -9.63 43.73 11.54
N PRO A 554 -10.68 44.22 12.22
CA PRO A 554 -11.96 44.47 11.57
C PRO A 554 -11.77 45.55 10.48
N LEU A 555 -12.71 45.64 9.54
CA LEU A 555 -12.66 46.59 8.42
C LEU A 555 -11.51 46.33 7.43
N TRP A 556 -10.86 45.15 7.47
CA TRP A 556 -9.67 44.88 6.65
C TRP A 556 -9.97 44.94 5.15
N ARG A 557 -11.20 44.62 4.69
CA ARG A 557 -11.57 44.77 3.28
C ARG A 557 -11.66 46.23 2.86
N LEU A 558 -12.21 47.08 3.73
CA LEU A 558 -12.26 48.53 3.50
C LEU A 558 -10.86 49.14 3.52
N LEU A 559 -10.00 48.73 4.46
CA LEU A 559 -8.60 49.15 4.50
C LEU A 559 -7.84 48.70 3.25
N ASN A 560 -8.09 47.47 2.76
CA ASN A 560 -7.53 46.99 1.50
C ASN A 560 -8.00 47.83 0.32
N LEU A 561 -9.29 48.19 0.28
CA LEU A 561 -9.83 49.08 -0.76
C LEU A 561 -9.11 50.44 -0.72
N LEU A 562 -9.06 51.10 0.43
CA LEU A 562 -8.38 52.40 0.60
C LEU A 562 -6.90 52.33 0.20
N GLN A 563 -6.20 51.29 0.66
CA GLN A 563 -4.78 51.13 0.39
C GLN A 563 -4.51 50.75 -1.07
N ARG A 564 -5.42 50.01 -1.72
CA ARG A 564 -5.40 49.74 -3.17
C ARG A 564 -5.61 51.02 -3.96
N THR A 565 -6.64 51.80 -3.64
CA THR A 565 -6.91 53.11 -4.27
C THR A 565 -5.69 54.01 -4.12
N TRP A 566 -5.13 54.14 -2.92
CA TRP A 566 -3.93 54.94 -2.66
C TRP A 566 -2.75 54.50 -3.54
N CYS A 567 -2.34 53.22 -3.49
CA CYS A 567 -1.17 52.75 -4.24
C CYS A 567 -1.38 52.86 -5.74
N TRP A 568 -2.57 52.52 -6.25
CA TRP A 568 -2.85 52.59 -7.68
C TRP A 568 -2.90 54.02 -8.18
N THR A 569 -3.46 54.96 -7.41
CA THR A 569 -3.43 56.39 -7.77
C THR A 569 -2.00 56.89 -7.87
N TRP A 570 -1.16 56.69 -6.84
CA TRP A 570 0.23 57.16 -6.85
C TRP A 570 1.10 56.47 -7.91
N ASN A 571 0.90 55.16 -8.13
CA ASN A 571 1.64 54.42 -9.15
C ASN A 571 1.21 54.81 -10.57
N MET A 572 -0.09 55.05 -10.81
CA MET A 572 -0.57 55.49 -12.12
C MET A 572 -0.19 56.95 -12.40
N MET A 573 -0.22 57.82 -11.40
CA MET A 573 0.32 59.18 -11.52
C MET A 573 1.81 59.16 -11.87
N PHE A 574 2.60 58.30 -11.25
CA PHE A 574 4.01 58.13 -11.61
C PHE A 574 4.19 57.60 -13.03
N LEU A 575 3.46 56.54 -13.38
CA LEU A 575 3.54 55.91 -14.71
C LEU A 575 3.16 56.90 -15.81
N LEU A 576 2.00 57.52 -15.69
CA LEU A 576 1.41 58.37 -16.73
C LEU A 576 1.91 59.82 -16.68
N GLY A 577 2.31 60.32 -15.52
CA GLY A 577 2.80 61.69 -15.35
C GLY A 577 4.31 61.83 -15.51
N ILE A 578 5.08 60.81 -15.13
CA ILE A 578 6.56 60.87 -15.15
C ILE A 578 7.13 59.92 -16.21
N LEU A 579 6.81 58.62 -16.16
CA LEU A 579 7.47 57.64 -17.03
C LEU A 579 7.10 57.81 -18.50
N VAL A 580 5.82 57.93 -18.83
CA VAL A 580 5.38 58.08 -20.22
C VAL A 580 5.86 59.41 -20.85
N PRO A 581 5.73 60.58 -20.21
CA PRO A 581 6.15 61.83 -20.85
C PRO A 581 7.68 62.04 -20.88
N TRP A 582 8.42 61.50 -19.91
CA TRP A 582 9.85 61.84 -19.74
C TRP A 582 10.84 60.68 -19.96
N CYS A 583 10.39 59.43 -19.82
CA CYS A 583 11.25 58.25 -19.94
C CYS A 583 10.90 57.37 -21.14
N SER A 584 9.78 57.63 -21.83
CA SER A 584 9.34 56.86 -22.99
C SER A 584 10.06 57.26 -24.29
N PRO A 585 10.24 56.32 -25.24
CA PRO A 585 10.68 56.63 -26.60
C PRO A 585 9.72 57.52 -27.40
N LEU A 586 8.47 57.69 -26.95
CA LEU A 586 7.46 58.58 -27.52
C LEU A 586 7.14 59.77 -26.58
N GLY A 587 8.02 60.10 -25.63
CA GLY A 587 7.82 61.20 -24.68
C GLY A 587 8.34 62.55 -25.16
N LEU A 588 8.01 63.62 -24.44
CA LEU A 588 8.53 64.98 -24.66
C LEU A 588 10.06 65.03 -24.62
N ARG A 589 10.69 64.27 -23.70
CA ARG A 589 12.16 64.21 -23.63
C ARG A 589 12.78 63.62 -24.89
N ALA A 590 12.15 62.60 -25.48
CA ALA A 590 12.62 61.99 -26.73
C ALA A 590 12.46 62.92 -27.94
N LEU A 591 11.50 63.85 -27.88
CA LEU A 591 11.31 64.87 -28.91
C LEU A 591 12.40 65.96 -28.87
N PHE A 592 12.67 66.52 -27.68
CA PHE A 592 13.51 67.72 -27.54
C PHE A 592 15.00 67.43 -27.27
N CYS A 593 15.36 66.25 -26.76
CA CYS A 593 16.78 65.93 -26.52
C CYS A 593 17.53 65.59 -27.83
N VAL A 594 18.72 66.14 -28.00
CA VAL A 594 19.56 65.84 -29.18
C VAL A 594 20.28 64.50 -29.03
N LYS A 595 20.77 64.18 -27.83
CA LYS A 595 21.48 62.94 -27.54
C LYS A 595 20.53 61.87 -26.99
N PRO A 596 20.74 60.58 -27.31
CA PRO A 596 20.02 59.50 -26.66
C PRO A 596 20.26 59.53 -25.15
N PHE A 597 19.27 59.12 -24.36
CA PHE A 597 19.33 59.11 -22.90
C PHE A 597 19.06 57.71 -22.35
N MET A 598 19.39 57.50 -21.08
CA MET A 598 19.16 56.25 -20.35
C MET A 598 18.27 56.56 -19.15
N PRO A 599 16.98 56.17 -19.16
CA PRO A 599 16.04 56.48 -18.09
C PRO A 599 16.18 55.56 -16.87
N ASP A 600 16.68 54.33 -17.03
CA ASP A 600 16.84 53.40 -15.92
C ASP A 600 18.22 53.51 -15.27
N LEU A 601 18.26 53.22 -13.97
CA LEU A 601 19.48 53.15 -13.17
C LEU A 601 19.71 51.72 -12.68
N GLU A 602 20.98 51.30 -12.73
CA GLU A 602 21.51 50.05 -12.19
C GLU A 602 22.31 50.31 -10.92
N LEU A 603 22.31 49.34 -10.01
CA LEU A 603 23.05 49.39 -8.74
C LEU A 603 24.43 48.75 -8.91
N SER A 604 25.49 49.47 -8.52
CA SER A 604 26.84 48.93 -8.42
C SER A 604 26.99 48.11 -7.14
N GLN A 605 27.49 46.89 -7.27
CA GLN A 605 27.81 46.03 -6.12
C GLN A 605 29.17 46.35 -5.48
N ILE A 606 29.94 47.29 -6.06
CA ILE A 606 31.26 47.67 -5.55
C ILE A 606 31.14 48.67 -4.40
N ASN A 607 30.30 49.69 -4.59
CA ASN A 607 30.21 50.83 -3.70
C ASN A 607 28.76 51.24 -3.37
N GLY A 608 27.77 50.49 -3.87
CA GLY A 608 26.35 50.82 -3.68
C GLY A 608 25.88 52.05 -4.45
N THR A 609 26.66 52.56 -5.43
CA THR A 609 26.24 53.72 -6.23
C THR A 609 25.32 53.32 -7.38
N LEU A 610 24.39 54.20 -7.74
CA LEU A 610 23.49 54.03 -8.89
C LEU A 610 24.12 54.64 -10.14
N PHE A 611 24.09 53.95 -11.27
CA PHE A 611 24.56 54.50 -12.54
C PHE A 611 23.60 54.20 -13.70
N PRO A 612 23.61 54.99 -14.78
CA PRO A 612 22.72 54.79 -15.92
C PRO A 612 22.90 53.43 -16.59
N ARG A 613 21.79 52.73 -16.78
CA ARG A 613 21.76 51.41 -17.42
C ARG A 613 21.98 51.55 -18.92
N LYS A 614 23.08 51.00 -19.43
CA LYS A 614 23.41 51.07 -20.86
C LYS A 614 22.35 50.40 -21.75
N THR A 615 21.71 49.34 -21.26
CA THR A 615 20.68 48.61 -22.00
C THR A 615 19.34 49.33 -22.09
N SER A 616 19.10 50.38 -21.27
CA SER A 616 17.87 51.18 -21.33
C SER A 616 17.97 52.37 -22.28
N ILE A 617 18.87 52.34 -23.27
CA ILE A 617 19.06 53.49 -24.16
C ILE A 617 17.79 53.80 -24.97
N THR A 618 17.30 55.03 -24.87
CA THR A 618 16.13 55.52 -25.61
C THR A 618 16.57 56.52 -26.66
N GLN A 619 16.23 56.23 -27.92
CA GLN A 619 16.55 57.08 -29.07
C GLN A 619 15.63 58.30 -29.15
N THR A 620 16.22 59.47 -29.37
CA THR A 620 15.53 60.74 -29.57
C THR A 620 15.20 60.98 -31.05
N MET A 621 14.41 62.01 -31.37
CA MET A 621 14.13 62.38 -32.76
C MET A 621 15.43 62.62 -33.56
N ALA A 622 16.35 63.39 -32.98
CA ALA A 622 17.63 63.70 -33.61
C ALA A 622 18.51 62.44 -33.77
N SER A 623 18.59 61.59 -32.74
CA SER A 623 19.38 60.36 -32.85
C SER A 623 18.77 59.35 -33.81
N ARG A 624 17.42 59.23 -33.86
CA ARG A 624 16.69 58.42 -34.86
C ARG A 624 16.95 58.89 -36.28
N LEU A 625 17.00 60.21 -36.50
CA LEU A 625 17.30 60.78 -37.81
C LEU A 625 18.75 60.45 -38.22
N ILE A 626 19.71 60.63 -37.32
CA ILE A 626 21.12 60.28 -37.56
C ILE A 626 21.27 58.78 -37.81
N GLU A 627 20.58 57.95 -37.04
CA GLU A 627 20.60 56.49 -37.16
C GLU A 627 19.93 56.01 -38.47
N LEU A 628 18.86 56.66 -38.91
CA LEU A 628 18.22 56.41 -40.21
C LEU A 628 19.21 56.63 -41.36
N TRP A 629 19.90 57.78 -41.37
CA TRP A 629 20.88 58.09 -42.41
C TRP A 629 22.13 57.21 -42.33
N ARG A 630 22.55 56.83 -41.12
CA ARG A 630 23.63 55.84 -40.92
C ARG A 630 23.21 54.45 -41.41
N HIS A 631 21.96 54.05 -41.19
CA HIS A 631 21.40 52.80 -41.69
C HIS A 631 21.33 52.79 -43.22
N ILE A 632 20.92 53.89 -43.84
CA ILE A 632 20.90 54.06 -45.30
C ILE A 632 22.32 53.96 -45.88
N SER A 633 23.30 54.60 -45.24
CA SER A 633 24.71 54.49 -45.62
C SER A 633 25.19 53.04 -45.53
N LYS A 634 24.87 52.35 -44.42
CA LYS A 634 25.23 50.95 -44.19
C LYS A 634 24.53 49.97 -45.15
N SER A 635 23.24 50.16 -45.43
CA SER A 635 22.48 49.30 -46.35
C SER A 635 22.95 49.46 -47.78
N ARG A 636 23.41 50.67 -48.14
CA ARG A 636 24.08 50.91 -49.41
C ARG A 636 25.42 50.18 -49.44
N THR A 637 26.29 50.37 -48.45
CA THR A 637 27.59 49.69 -48.44
C THR A 637 27.41 48.17 -48.46
N HIS A 638 26.40 47.64 -47.76
CA HIS A 638 26.08 46.21 -47.77
C HIS A 638 25.71 45.71 -49.17
N PHE A 639 24.77 46.37 -49.84
CA PHE A 639 24.38 46.03 -51.22
C PHE A 639 25.55 46.15 -52.21
N GLU A 640 26.47 47.09 -51.98
CA GLU A 640 27.66 47.25 -52.80
C GLU A 640 28.72 46.16 -52.52
N THR A 641 28.76 45.62 -51.31
CA THR A 641 29.70 44.56 -50.90
C THR A 641 29.20 43.13 -51.10
N GLU A 642 27.89 42.92 -51.22
CA GLU A 642 27.31 41.59 -51.50
C GLU A 642 27.63 41.17 -52.94
N PRO A 643 28.02 39.90 -53.21
CA PRO A 643 28.28 39.41 -54.57
C PRO A 643 26.99 39.37 -55.40
N ASP A 644 27.11 39.52 -56.73
CA ASP A 644 25.96 39.68 -57.63
C ASP A 644 25.36 38.31 -58.00
N THR A 645 24.32 37.87 -57.30
CA THR A 645 23.69 36.53 -57.48
C THR A 645 22.28 36.59 -58.08
N GLY A 646 21.82 37.77 -58.49
CA GLY A 646 20.45 38.01 -58.99
C GLY A 646 20.29 37.88 -60.51
N PHE A 647 19.09 37.50 -60.95
CA PHE A 647 18.67 37.36 -62.37
C PHE A 647 18.74 38.68 -63.18
N ILE A 648 18.76 39.83 -62.50
CA ILE A 648 18.91 41.17 -63.09
C ILE A 648 20.21 41.78 -62.55
N GLY A 649 21.18 42.06 -63.42
CA GLY A 649 22.50 42.56 -63.02
C GLY A 649 22.46 43.90 -62.27
N LYS A 650 23.51 44.19 -61.48
CA LYS A 650 23.63 45.36 -60.59
C LYS A 650 23.36 46.74 -61.21
N GLY A 651 23.36 46.90 -62.53
CA GLY A 651 23.13 48.19 -63.18
C GLY A 651 21.75 48.81 -62.89
N LEU A 652 20.67 48.05 -63.14
CA LEU A 652 19.29 48.52 -62.93
C LEU A 652 18.90 48.48 -61.45
N THR A 653 19.30 47.41 -60.75
CA THR A 653 19.01 47.22 -59.31
C THR A 653 19.73 48.24 -58.43
N ARG A 654 20.90 48.77 -58.81
CA ARG A 654 21.57 49.86 -58.10
C ARG A 654 20.78 51.16 -58.13
N ASN A 655 20.14 51.49 -59.25
CA ASN A 655 19.28 52.68 -59.34
C ASN A 655 17.99 52.50 -58.53
N LEU A 656 17.38 51.31 -58.58
CA LEU A 656 16.19 51.00 -57.78
C LEU A 656 16.51 50.98 -56.27
N ASN A 657 17.67 50.46 -55.88
CA ASN A 657 18.16 50.49 -54.49
C ASN A 657 18.51 51.91 -54.03
N ARG A 658 19.02 52.78 -54.92
CA ARG A 658 19.21 54.22 -54.64
C ARG A 658 17.87 54.91 -54.40
N VAL A 659 16.88 54.68 -55.25
CA VAL A 659 15.52 55.23 -55.06
C VAL A 659 14.90 54.68 -53.77
N TRP A 660 14.98 53.38 -53.53
CA TRP A 660 14.46 52.76 -52.31
C TRP A 660 15.12 53.31 -51.03
N ASN A 661 16.45 53.43 -51.00
CA ASN A 661 17.16 53.88 -49.80
C ASN A 661 17.12 55.41 -49.59
N TYR A 662 17.25 56.22 -50.64
CA TYR A 662 17.25 57.69 -50.49
C TYR A 662 15.84 58.29 -50.54
N PHE A 663 14.94 57.79 -51.37
CA PHE A 663 13.58 58.34 -51.49
C PHE A 663 12.61 57.67 -50.49
N PHE A 664 12.41 56.35 -50.58
CA PHE A 664 11.44 55.67 -49.72
C PHE A 664 11.90 55.51 -48.25
N LYS A 665 13.17 55.18 -47.99
CA LYS A 665 13.68 55.12 -46.60
C LYS A 665 14.18 56.48 -46.11
N GLY A 666 14.93 57.21 -46.93
CA GLY A 666 15.53 58.49 -46.57
C GLY A 666 14.52 59.62 -46.50
N PHE A 667 13.97 60.05 -47.63
CA PHE A 667 13.07 61.18 -47.72
C PHE A 667 11.75 60.92 -46.97
N LEU A 668 11.04 59.83 -47.26
CA LEU A 668 9.78 59.52 -46.58
C LEU A 668 9.98 59.16 -45.10
N GLY A 669 11.05 58.43 -44.75
CA GLY A 669 11.38 58.15 -43.34
C GLY A 669 11.75 59.42 -42.56
N THR A 670 12.49 60.35 -43.17
CA THR A 670 12.79 61.67 -42.59
C THR A 670 11.51 62.49 -42.44
N LEU A 671 10.59 62.45 -43.41
CA LEU A 671 9.28 63.11 -43.34
C LEU A 671 8.44 62.58 -42.16
N ILE A 672 8.39 61.26 -41.98
CA ILE A 672 7.67 60.63 -40.86
C ILE A 672 8.29 61.03 -39.51
N ILE A 673 9.62 61.03 -39.40
CA ILE A 673 10.33 61.42 -38.16
C ILE A 673 10.19 62.92 -37.87
N LEU A 674 10.13 63.79 -38.88
CA LEU A 674 10.02 65.23 -38.68
C LEU A 674 8.58 65.70 -38.45
N PHE A 675 7.58 65.05 -39.04
CA PHE A 675 6.19 65.52 -38.97
C PHE A 675 5.27 64.62 -38.13
N ALA A 676 5.32 63.30 -38.28
CA ALA A 676 4.44 62.40 -37.54
C ALA A 676 4.92 62.13 -36.11
N PHE A 677 6.23 61.95 -35.92
CA PHE A 677 6.80 61.64 -34.60
C PHE A 677 6.56 62.77 -33.55
N PRO A 678 6.75 64.07 -33.86
CA PRO A 678 6.43 65.13 -32.90
C PRO A 678 4.95 65.18 -32.52
N LEU A 679 4.05 65.00 -33.49
CA LEU A 679 2.61 64.97 -33.24
C LEU A 679 2.23 63.80 -32.32
N ILE A 680 2.77 62.61 -32.57
CA ILE A 680 2.55 61.43 -31.72
C ILE A 680 3.13 61.67 -30.32
N CYS A 681 4.33 62.24 -30.19
CA CYS A 681 4.95 62.50 -28.89
C CYS A 681 4.16 63.52 -28.06
N LEU A 682 3.68 64.60 -28.71
CA LEU A 682 2.85 65.61 -28.06
C LEU A 682 1.49 65.04 -27.66
N ALA A 683 0.82 64.31 -28.55
CA ALA A 683 -0.49 63.71 -28.27
C ALA A 683 -0.42 62.66 -27.16
N THR A 684 0.57 61.76 -27.20
CA THR A 684 0.75 60.72 -26.17
C THR A 684 1.13 61.32 -24.82
N SER A 685 2.03 62.31 -24.80
CA SER A 685 2.43 62.98 -23.55
C SER A 685 1.29 63.81 -22.96
N PHE A 686 0.54 64.55 -23.79
CA PHE A 686 -0.62 65.32 -23.35
C PHE A 686 -1.72 64.42 -22.79
N LEU A 687 -2.10 63.38 -23.52
CA LEU A 687 -3.11 62.42 -23.07
C LEU A 687 -2.67 61.73 -21.79
N SER A 688 -1.40 61.33 -21.68
CA SER A 688 -0.88 60.69 -20.48
C SER A 688 -0.88 61.61 -19.26
N ILE A 689 -0.46 62.87 -19.41
CA ILE A 689 -0.49 63.86 -18.32
C ILE A 689 -1.93 64.15 -17.91
N ALA A 690 -2.85 64.29 -18.86
CA ALA A 690 -4.27 64.49 -18.58
C ALA A 690 -4.87 63.31 -17.78
N LEU A 691 -4.55 62.07 -18.17
CA LEU A 691 -4.95 60.87 -17.43
C LEU A 691 -4.29 60.77 -16.05
N ALA A 692 -3.05 61.25 -15.89
CA ALA A 692 -2.35 61.31 -14.61
C ALA A 692 -2.99 62.32 -13.65
N LEU A 693 -3.31 63.53 -14.13
CA LEU A 693 -3.96 64.58 -13.33
C LEU A 693 -5.37 64.19 -12.91
N THR A 694 -6.09 63.45 -13.76
CA THR A 694 -7.44 62.95 -13.46
C THR A 694 -7.44 61.61 -12.70
N ALA A 695 -6.28 60.98 -12.47
CA ALA A 695 -6.15 59.70 -11.77
C ALA A 695 -6.83 59.66 -10.38
N PRO A 696 -6.75 60.71 -9.54
CA PRO A 696 -7.46 60.74 -8.27
C PRO A 696 -9.00 60.66 -8.39
N LEU A 697 -9.58 60.95 -9.56
CA LEU A 697 -11.03 60.91 -9.80
C LEU A 697 -11.49 59.54 -10.30
N TRP A 698 -10.80 58.96 -11.29
CA TRP A 698 -11.25 57.71 -11.92
C TRP A 698 -10.72 56.43 -11.25
N ILE A 699 -9.55 56.47 -10.59
CA ILE A 699 -9.00 55.29 -9.88
C ILE A 699 -9.92 54.83 -8.74
N PRO A 700 -10.45 55.71 -7.86
CA PRO A 700 -11.40 55.30 -6.83
C PRO A 700 -12.61 54.56 -7.42
N ILE A 701 -13.20 55.10 -8.49
CA ILE A 701 -14.34 54.49 -9.18
C ILE A 701 -13.97 53.09 -9.69
N PHE A 702 -12.81 52.95 -10.34
CA PHE A 702 -12.34 51.66 -10.83
C PHE A 702 -12.12 50.64 -9.69
N THR A 703 -11.49 51.06 -8.58
CA THR A 703 -11.29 50.18 -7.42
C THR A 703 -12.59 49.81 -6.71
N MET A 704 -13.60 50.69 -6.71
CA MET A 704 -14.94 50.40 -6.21
C MET A 704 -15.67 49.38 -7.10
N LEU A 705 -15.59 49.52 -8.43
CA LEU A 705 -16.14 48.55 -9.38
C LEU A 705 -15.47 47.17 -9.21
N LEU A 706 -14.14 47.14 -9.00
CA LEU A 706 -13.42 45.91 -8.70
C LEU A 706 -13.86 45.29 -7.36
N HIS A 707 -14.09 46.11 -6.33
CA HIS A 707 -14.58 45.62 -5.05
C HIS A 707 -16.00 45.02 -5.18
N LEU A 708 -16.87 45.67 -5.95
CA LEU A 708 -18.20 45.13 -6.28
C LEU A 708 -18.11 43.83 -7.09
N TYR A 709 -17.18 43.75 -8.05
CA TYR A 709 -16.90 42.51 -8.78
C TYR A 709 -16.47 41.37 -7.85
N MET A 710 -15.61 41.65 -6.87
CA MET A 710 -15.14 40.64 -5.90
C MET A 710 -16.29 40.10 -5.03
N ILE A 711 -17.26 40.95 -4.71
CA ILE A 711 -18.46 40.60 -3.94
C ILE A 711 -19.43 39.73 -4.77
N LEU A 712 -19.65 40.09 -6.03
CA LEU A 712 -20.67 39.48 -6.88
C LEU A 712 -20.21 38.22 -7.62
N ILE A 713 -18.95 38.18 -8.07
CA ILE A 713 -18.46 37.16 -9.02
C ILE A 713 -17.36 36.31 -8.41
N TYR A 714 -16.20 36.91 -8.08
CA TYR A 714 -15.02 36.16 -7.62
C TYR A 714 -14.17 36.93 -6.60
N ASP A 715 -14.07 36.38 -5.38
CA ASP A 715 -13.35 37.01 -4.29
C ASP A 715 -11.84 36.75 -4.36
N LEU A 716 -11.12 37.72 -4.93
CA LEU A 716 -9.65 37.75 -5.01
C LEU A 716 -8.99 37.91 -3.63
N ASP A 717 -9.69 38.55 -2.69
CA ASP A 717 -9.21 38.85 -1.34
C ASP A 717 -9.60 37.76 -0.33
N CYS A 718 -10.11 36.62 -0.79
CA CYS A 718 -10.55 35.52 0.06
C CYS A 718 -9.44 35.13 1.08
N PRO A 719 -9.76 35.05 2.39
CA PRO A 719 -8.78 34.82 3.44
C PRO A 719 -8.30 33.37 3.52
N ASP A 720 -9.11 32.39 3.09
CA ASP A 720 -8.81 30.96 3.20
C ASP A 720 -9.25 30.20 1.94
N ASN A 721 -8.46 29.23 1.50
CA ASN A 721 -8.76 28.39 0.34
C ASN A 721 -9.94 27.43 0.56
N SER A 722 -10.27 27.13 1.82
CA SER A 722 -11.39 26.24 2.15
C SER A 722 -12.77 26.87 1.92
N ARG A 723 -12.83 28.20 1.81
CA ARG A 723 -14.07 28.97 1.59
C ARG A 723 -14.41 29.05 0.11
N ASN A 724 -15.70 29.12 -0.20
CA ASN A 724 -16.14 29.38 -1.55
C ASN A 724 -15.69 30.77 -2.00
N ARG A 725 -15.17 30.86 -3.23
CA ARG A 725 -14.69 32.11 -3.83
C ARG A 725 -15.68 32.69 -4.85
N TYR A 726 -16.62 31.89 -5.34
CA TYR A 726 -17.55 32.26 -6.39
C TYR A 726 -18.88 32.72 -5.82
N CYS A 727 -19.41 33.84 -6.32
CA CYS A 727 -20.75 34.35 -6.02
C CYS A 727 -21.09 34.36 -4.52
N ILE A 728 -20.22 34.97 -3.69
CA ILE A 728 -20.33 34.93 -2.22
C ILE A 728 -21.64 35.55 -1.73
N LEU A 729 -22.08 36.66 -2.34
CA LEU A 729 -23.37 37.29 -2.01
C LEU A 729 -24.54 36.32 -2.20
N LEU A 730 -24.56 35.58 -3.31
CA LEU A 730 -25.62 34.63 -3.64
C LEU A 730 -25.67 33.49 -2.63
N GLU A 731 -24.51 32.95 -2.25
CA GLU A 731 -24.41 31.92 -1.23
C GLU A 731 -24.88 32.43 0.15
N ALA A 732 -24.48 33.65 0.55
CA ALA A 732 -24.89 34.21 1.83
C ALA A 732 -26.40 34.46 1.88
N VAL A 733 -26.96 35.15 0.90
CA VAL A 733 -28.37 35.57 0.89
C VAL A 733 -29.29 34.39 0.58
N ILE A 734 -29.11 33.72 -0.57
CA ILE A 734 -30.05 32.69 -1.01
C ILE A 734 -29.87 31.42 -0.21
N TRP A 735 -28.64 30.92 -0.10
CA TRP A 735 -28.41 29.61 0.50
C TRP A 735 -28.44 29.65 2.04
N ASN A 736 -27.63 30.50 2.67
CA ASN A 736 -27.50 30.50 4.14
C ASN A 736 -28.67 31.22 4.83
N VAL A 737 -29.07 32.41 4.38
CA VAL A 737 -30.15 33.18 5.00
C VAL A 737 -31.54 32.68 4.59
N MET A 738 -31.86 32.68 3.29
CA MET A 738 -33.23 32.36 2.83
C MET A 738 -33.55 30.86 2.96
N ILE A 739 -32.74 29.98 2.34
CA ILE A 739 -33.04 28.54 2.32
C ILE A 739 -32.76 27.89 3.69
N GLN A 740 -31.55 28.03 4.23
CA GLN A 740 -31.18 27.37 5.49
C GLN A 740 -31.64 28.13 6.74
N GLY A 741 -31.68 29.46 6.71
CA GLY A 741 -32.03 30.27 7.88
C GLY A 741 -33.54 30.45 8.07
N LEU A 742 -34.30 30.71 7.01
CA LEU A 742 -35.74 31.02 7.10
C LEU A 742 -36.65 29.85 6.70
N LEU A 743 -36.39 29.21 5.55
CA LEU A 743 -37.25 28.14 5.03
C LEU A 743 -37.07 26.82 5.80
N GLN A 744 -35.82 26.43 6.08
CA GLN A 744 -35.51 25.19 6.80
C GLN A 744 -36.14 25.08 8.20
N PRO A 745 -36.11 26.07 9.12
CA PRO A 745 -36.68 25.89 10.45
C PRO A 745 -38.20 25.75 10.40
N VAL A 746 -38.89 26.49 9.51
CA VAL A 746 -40.32 26.33 9.27
C VAL A 746 -40.61 24.90 8.79
N ALA A 747 -39.90 24.43 7.77
CA ALA A 747 -40.06 23.07 7.27
C ALA A 747 -39.71 22.00 8.34
N ALA A 748 -38.66 22.22 9.14
CA ALA A 748 -38.23 21.30 10.18
C ALA A 748 -39.25 21.19 11.32
N VAL A 749 -39.82 22.32 11.77
CA VAL A 749 -40.89 22.34 12.77
C VAL A 749 -42.14 21.66 12.22
N LEU A 750 -42.59 22.01 11.02
CA LEU A 750 -43.76 21.37 10.38
C LEU A 750 -43.58 19.85 10.27
N VAL A 751 -42.40 19.39 9.86
CA VAL A 751 -42.10 17.95 9.79
C VAL A 751 -42.07 17.31 11.18
N ALA A 752 -41.55 18.00 12.20
CA ALA A 752 -41.49 17.49 13.57
C ALA A 752 -42.87 17.41 14.24
N THR A 753 -43.73 18.41 14.03
CA THR A 753 -45.03 18.55 14.71
C THR A 753 -46.16 17.85 13.98
N PHE A 754 -46.17 17.84 12.64
CA PHE A 754 -47.27 17.27 11.86
C PHE A 754 -46.87 15.98 11.14
N CYS A 755 -45.83 16.01 10.31
CA CYS A 755 -45.49 14.85 9.46
C CYS A 755 -45.03 13.64 10.28
N CYS A 756 -44.18 13.83 11.29
CA CYS A 756 -43.66 12.72 12.11
C CYS A 756 -44.76 12.06 12.96
N PRO A 757 -45.62 12.81 13.70
CA PRO A 757 -46.74 12.21 14.43
C PRO A 757 -47.78 11.56 13.52
N LEU A 758 -48.10 12.17 12.38
CA LEU A 758 -49.02 11.58 11.40
C LEU A 758 -48.48 10.25 10.85
N ALA A 759 -47.23 10.23 10.40
CA ALA A 759 -46.58 9.00 9.92
C ALA A 759 -46.51 7.93 11.02
N SER A 760 -46.17 8.32 12.26
CA SER A 760 -46.16 7.41 13.40
C SER A 760 -47.55 6.83 13.69
N SER A 761 -48.60 7.65 13.63
CA SER A 761 -49.98 7.23 13.85
C SER A 761 -50.45 6.25 12.77
N ILE A 762 -50.20 6.56 11.49
CA ILE A 762 -50.53 5.66 10.37
C ILE A 762 -49.82 4.31 10.54
N ILE A 763 -48.52 4.32 10.83
CA ILE A 763 -47.75 3.07 11.02
C ILE A 763 -48.27 2.28 12.22
N LEU A 764 -48.64 2.95 13.32
CA LEU A 764 -49.20 2.30 14.50
C LEU A 764 -50.55 1.65 14.17
N VAL A 765 -51.46 2.36 13.50
CA VAL A 765 -52.77 1.83 13.09
C VAL A 765 -52.61 0.64 12.15
N VAL A 766 -51.74 0.75 11.15
CA VAL A 766 -51.43 -0.37 10.24
C VAL A 766 -50.80 -1.54 10.99
N GLY A 767 -49.89 -1.30 11.93
CA GLY A 767 -49.24 -2.33 12.75
C GLY A 767 -50.23 -3.07 13.65
N VAL A 768 -51.13 -2.34 14.33
CA VAL A 768 -52.20 -2.93 15.16
C VAL A 768 -53.18 -3.70 14.29
N ALA A 769 -53.66 -3.12 13.20
CA ALA A 769 -54.58 -3.78 12.28
C ALA A 769 -53.97 -5.07 11.71
N ARG A 770 -52.71 -5.00 11.26
CA ARG A 770 -51.95 -6.16 10.76
C ARG A 770 -51.79 -7.22 11.82
N PHE A 771 -51.45 -6.87 13.06
CA PHE A 771 -51.29 -7.83 14.16
C PHE A 771 -52.62 -8.50 14.52
N SER A 772 -53.70 -7.72 14.67
CA SER A 772 -55.03 -8.23 15.01
C SER A 772 -55.61 -9.12 13.91
N LEU A 773 -55.56 -8.68 12.65
CA LEU A 773 -55.97 -9.49 11.50
C LEU A 773 -55.11 -10.75 11.39
N ARG A 774 -53.81 -10.66 11.69
CA ARG A 774 -52.93 -11.84 11.67
C ARG A 774 -53.26 -12.84 12.77
N LEU A 775 -53.54 -12.37 13.98
CA LEU A 775 -53.91 -13.24 15.10
C LEU A 775 -55.25 -13.93 14.83
N LEU A 776 -56.22 -13.18 14.29
CA LEU A 776 -57.50 -13.73 13.85
C LEU A 776 -57.31 -14.76 12.74
N TRP A 777 -56.52 -14.44 11.70
CA TRP A 777 -56.21 -15.37 10.62
C TRP A 777 -55.51 -16.64 11.12
N ASP A 778 -54.44 -16.53 11.90
CA ASP A 778 -53.70 -17.67 12.44
C ASP A 778 -54.58 -18.53 13.37
N SER A 779 -55.49 -17.93 14.14
CA SER A 779 -56.45 -18.68 14.96
C SER A 779 -57.46 -19.43 14.09
N LEU A 780 -57.96 -18.78 13.04
CA LEU A 780 -58.98 -19.32 12.14
C LEU A 780 -58.39 -20.44 11.27
N THR A 781 -57.20 -20.25 10.70
CA THR A 781 -56.48 -21.29 9.94
C THR A 781 -56.07 -22.45 10.83
N PHE A 782 -55.62 -22.20 12.07
CA PHE A 782 -55.26 -23.26 13.00
C PHE A 782 -56.46 -24.14 13.36
N HIS A 783 -57.59 -23.54 13.75
CA HIS A 783 -58.75 -24.30 14.22
C HIS A 783 -59.57 -24.95 13.09
N LEU A 784 -59.65 -24.31 11.92
CA LEU A 784 -60.44 -24.85 10.79
C LEU A 784 -59.64 -25.84 9.94
N PHE A 785 -58.37 -25.55 9.62
CA PHE A 785 -57.59 -26.34 8.66
C PHE A 785 -56.48 -27.15 9.33
N ILE A 786 -55.58 -26.52 10.08
CA ILE A 786 -54.33 -27.18 10.50
C ILE A 786 -54.57 -28.23 11.60
N LYS A 787 -55.46 -27.95 12.57
CA LYS A 787 -55.79 -28.90 13.65
C LYS A 787 -56.49 -30.18 13.12
N LYS A 788 -57.26 -30.08 12.04
CA LYS A 788 -58.04 -31.20 11.49
C LYS A 788 -57.34 -31.93 10.34
N CYS A 789 -56.55 -31.21 9.54
CA CYS A 789 -55.95 -31.72 8.31
C CYS A 789 -54.41 -31.74 8.33
N GLY A 790 -53.76 -31.31 9.41
CA GLY A 790 -52.30 -31.25 9.53
C GLY A 790 -51.64 -32.64 9.48
N ARG A 791 -50.81 -32.85 8.47
CA ARG A 791 -50.03 -34.08 8.24
C ARG A 791 -48.55 -33.74 8.06
N VAL A 792 -47.70 -34.74 8.22
CA VAL A 792 -46.25 -34.62 7.97
C VAL A 792 -46.03 -34.51 6.44
N PRO A 793 -45.34 -33.47 5.94
CA PRO A 793 -45.07 -33.31 4.52
C PRO A 793 -43.93 -34.24 4.06
N ALA A 794 -44.05 -34.75 2.83
CA ALA A 794 -43.04 -35.58 2.17
C ALA A 794 -42.04 -34.75 1.32
N SER A 795 -42.37 -33.51 0.98
CA SER A 795 -41.49 -32.64 0.20
C SER A 795 -41.76 -31.16 0.47
N ASP A 796 -40.81 -30.31 0.08
CA ASP A 796 -40.98 -28.85 0.15
C ASP A 796 -42.13 -28.42 -0.75
N SER A 797 -43.07 -27.66 -0.17
CA SER A 797 -44.21 -27.10 -0.88
C SER A 797 -44.36 -25.61 -0.58
N ILE A 798 -45.21 -24.93 -1.34
CA ILE A 798 -45.54 -23.53 -1.08
C ILE A 798 -46.17 -23.37 0.31
N ALA A 799 -46.83 -24.41 0.82
CA ALA A 799 -47.52 -24.44 2.10
C ALA A 799 -46.58 -24.70 3.28
N VAL A 800 -45.59 -25.57 3.12
CA VAL A 800 -44.64 -25.95 4.18
C VAL A 800 -43.26 -26.13 3.57
N LYS A 801 -42.26 -25.47 4.15
CA LYS A 801 -40.87 -25.51 3.71
C LYS A 801 -39.95 -25.98 4.82
N ARG A 802 -39.04 -26.89 4.53
CA ARG A 802 -38.01 -27.35 5.45
C ARG A 802 -36.97 -26.26 5.68
N ILE A 803 -36.62 -26.00 6.95
CA ILE A 803 -35.65 -24.97 7.34
C ILE A 803 -34.44 -25.54 8.06
N ALA A 804 -34.53 -26.75 8.60
CA ALA A 804 -33.39 -27.52 9.09
C ALA A 804 -33.71 -29.02 8.98
N GLY A 805 -32.68 -29.86 8.92
CA GLY A 805 -32.81 -31.32 8.86
C GLY A 805 -31.75 -31.98 7.98
N PRO A 806 -31.57 -33.31 8.09
CA PRO A 806 -30.64 -34.06 7.25
C PRO A 806 -30.90 -33.83 5.75
N GLY A 807 -29.83 -33.58 4.99
CA GLY A 807 -29.89 -33.28 3.56
C GLY A 807 -30.24 -31.82 3.18
N LEU A 808 -30.54 -30.94 4.16
CA LEU A 808 -30.73 -29.49 3.93
C LEU A 808 -29.51 -28.66 4.35
N ALA A 809 -28.80 -29.10 5.39
CA ALA A 809 -27.55 -28.48 5.81
C ALA A 809 -26.46 -28.74 4.76
N LEU A 810 -25.72 -27.69 4.39
CA LEU A 810 -24.51 -27.84 3.57
C LEU A 810 -23.38 -28.51 4.34
N ASP A 811 -23.44 -28.54 5.67
CA ASP A 811 -22.36 -29.01 6.54
C ASP A 811 -22.69 -30.40 7.09
N TYR A 812 -22.19 -31.43 6.40
CA TYR A 812 -22.24 -32.82 6.82
C TYR A 812 -20.96 -33.52 6.38
N TYR A 813 -20.63 -34.62 7.06
CA TYR A 813 -19.46 -35.44 6.76
C TYR A 813 -19.85 -36.83 6.25
N PHE A 814 -18.92 -37.50 5.59
CA PHE A 814 -19.05 -38.88 5.15
C PHE A 814 -18.10 -39.75 5.98
N ILE A 815 -18.56 -40.89 6.50
CA ILE A 815 -17.71 -41.87 7.15
C ILE A 815 -17.44 -43.04 6.19
N ILE A 816 -16.18 -43.42 6.06
CA ILE A 816 -15.76 -44.62 5.30
C ILE A 816 -15.26 -45.69 6.27
N LYS A 817 -15.05 -46.91 5.81
CA LYS A 817 -14.36 -47.93 6.59
C LYS A 817 -12.83 -47.85 6.39
N PRO A 818 -12.01 -48.27 7.37
CA PRO A 818 -10.55 -48.25 7.22
C PRO A 818 -10.05 -49.10 6.04
N GLU A 819 -10.77 -50.15 5.66
CA GLU A 819 -10.43 -50.98 4.49
C GLU A 819 -10.55 -50.20 3.18
N GLN A 820 -11.57 -49.35 3.05
CA GLN A 820 -11.74 -48.47 1.89
C GLN A 820 -10.64 -47.39 1.86
N ALA A 821 -10.26 -46.87 3.03
CA ALA A 821 -9.17 -45.90 3.13
C ALA A 821 -7.82 -46.52 2.70
N LEU A 822 -7.52 -47.74 3.13
CA LEU A 822 -6.30 -48.46 2.76
C LEU A 822 -6.28 -48.87 1.28
N ALA A 823 -7.41 -49.28 0.72
CA ALA A 823 -7.51 -49.58 -0.71
C ALA A 823 -7.26 -48.34 -1.59
N ALA A 824 -7.81 -47.18 -1.20
CA ALA A 824 -7.55 -45.91 -1.88
C ALA A 824 -6.09 -45.45 -1.69
N PHE A 825 -5.49 -45.74 -0.52
CA PHE A 825 -4.10 -45.44 -0.21
C PHE A 825 -3.12 -46.24 -1.07
N GLU A 826 -3.34 -47.54 -1.21
CA GLU A 826 -2.50 -48.41 -2.04
C GLU A 826 -2.57 -47.99 -3.52
N ALA A 827 -3.74 -47.57 -4.01
CA ALA A 827 -3.90 -47.03 -5.35
C ALA A 827 -3.11 -45.73 -5.58
N LYS A 828 -3.06 -44.85 -4.58
CA LYS A 828 -2.26 -43.61 -4.64
C LYS A 828 -0.76 -43.91 -4.60
N MET A 829 -0.32 -44.86 -3.79
CA MET A 829 1.06 -45.32 -3.79
C MET A 829 1.45 -45.93 -5.15
N GLU A 830 0.57 -46.72 -5.78
CA GLU A 830 0.79 -47.22 -7.16
C GLU A 830 0.89 -46.07 -8.16
N LEU A 831 0.08 -45.01 -8.00
CA LEU A 831 0.18 -43.80 -8.84
C LEU A 831 1.56 -43.13 -8.73
N ASP A 832 2.08 -43.01 -7.51
CA ASP A 832 3.40 -42.45 -7.25
C ASP A 832 4.51 -43.34 -7.84
N GLU A 833 4.39 -44.67 -7.74
CA GLU A 833 5.30 -45.61 -8.40
C GLU A 833 5.27 -45.46 -9.92
N LEU A 834 4.08 -45.31 -10.52
CA LEU A 834 3.92 -45.09 -11.96
C LEU A 834 4.53 -43.75 -12.39
N GLN A 835 4.47 -42.71 -11.55
CA GLN A 835 5.11 -41.43 -11.82
C GLN A 835 6.64 -41.52 -11.76
N ALA A 836 7.19 -42.17 -10.73
CA ALA A 836 8.63 -42.40 -10.63
C ALA A 836 9.13 -43.29 -11.80
N TYR A 837 8.36 -44.32 -12.16
CA TYR A 837 8.62 -45.18 -13.32
C TYR A 837 8.59 -44.39 -14.64
N GLN A 838 7.63 -43.47 -14.81
CA GLN A 838 7.56 -42.60 -15.99
C GLN A 838 8.85 -41.80 -16.15
N HIS A 839 9.27 -41.09 -15.10
CA HIS A 839 10.48 -40.27 -15.15
C HIS A 839 11.75 -41.10 -15.40
N ALA A 840 11.86 -42.27 -14.77
CA ALA A 840 12.98 -43.18 -15.01
C ALA A 840 12.98 -43.69 -16.46
N MET A 841 11.82 -44.05 -17.02
CA MET A 841 11.71 -44.63 -18.36
C MET A 841 11.90 -43.59 -19.47
N GLU A 842 11.37 -42.38 -19.30
CA GLU A 842 11.60 -41.24 -20.22
C GLU A 842 13.10 -40.94 -20.37
N ARG A 843 13.85 -41.01 -19.27
CA ARG A 843 15.32 -40.85 -19.31
C ARG A 843 16.00 -41.93 -20.12
N ILE A 844 15.57 -43.19 -19.99
CA ILE A 844 16.14 -44.33 -20.72
C ILE A 844 15.79 -44.22 -22.21
N ILE A 845 14.54 -43.88 -22.55
CA ILE A 845 14.09 -43.70 -23.94
C ILE A 845 14.94 -42.64 -24.65
N LEU A 846 15.20 -41.51 -23.99
CA LEU A 846 15.99 -40.39 -24.54
C LEU A 846 17.51 -40.59 -24.47
N GLN A 847 18.00 -41.67 -23.85
CA GLN A 847 19.44 -41.91 -23.69
C GLN A 847 20.20 -41.93 -25.03
N PRO A 848 19.74 -42.60 -26.11
CA PRO A 848 20.50 -42.61 -27.36
C PRO A 848 20.59 -41.24 -28.02
N GLN A 849 19.60 -40.34 -27.82
CA GLN A 849 19.68 -38.95 -28.29
C GLN A 849 20.76 -38.16 -27.54
N LYS A 850 20.85 -38.38 -26.23
CA LYS A 850 21.88 -37.76 -25.38
C LYS A 850 23.26 -38.28 -25.74
N ASP A 851 23.40 -39.59 -25.92
CA ASP A 851 24.67 -40.21 -26.35
C ASP A 851 25.09 -39.69 -27.74
N PHE A 852 24.13 -39.52 -28.67
CA PHE A 852 24.38 -38.94 -29.99
C PHE A 852 24.84 -37.48 -29.92
N SER A 853 24.13 -36.64 -29.16
CA SER A 853 24.51 -35.22 -28.99
C SER A 853 25.87 -35.07 -28.30
N GLN A 854 26.15 -35.87 -27.26
CA GLN A 854 27.45 -35.90 -26.58
C GLN A 854 28.57 -36.37 -27.51
N PHE A 855 28.33 -37.38 -28.35
CA PHE A 855 29.30 -37.83 -29.32
C PHE A 855 29.64 -36.72 -30.33
N VAL A 856 28.64 -36.03 -30.88
CA VAL A 856 28.89 -34.93 -31.82
C VAL A 856 29.64 -33.78 -31.15
N GLU A 857 29.28 -33.42 -29.91
CA GLU A 857 29.98 -32.39 -29.14
C GLU A 857 31.43 -32.80 -28.86
N ALA A 858 31.69 -34.05 -28.49
CA ALA A 858 33.03 -34.55 -28.20
C ALA A 858 33.93 -34.65 -29.45
N CYS A 859 33.38 -35.12 -30.58
CA CYS A 859 34.16 -35.31 -31.82
C CYS A 859 34.30 -34.02 -32.64
N PHE A 860 33.29 -33.14 -32.64
CA PHE A 860 33.23 -32.00 -33.55
C PHE A 860 33.10 -30.62 -32.85
N GLY A 861 32.90 -30.58 -31.52
CA GLY A 861 32.83 -29.35 -30.74
C GLY A 861 34.06 -28.43 -30.84
N PRO A 862 35.31 -28.96 -30.84
CA PRO A 862 36.51 -28.15 -31.07
C PRO A 862 36.54 -27.42 -32.42
N PHE A 863 35.74 -27.85 -33.39
CA PHE A 863 35.62 -27.25 -34.72
C PHE A 863 34.39 -26.35 -34.86
N SER A 864 33.71 -26.01 -33.75
CA SER A 864 32.47 -25.20 -33.72
C SER A 864 31.33 -25.77 -34.58
N ALA A 865 31.39 -27.05 -34.93
CA ALA A 865 30.32 -27.72 -35.66
C ALA A 865 29.22 -28.15 -34.69
N GLN A 866 27.97 -27.86 -35.04
CA GLN A 866 26.80 -28.19 -34.22
C GLN A 866 26.02 -29.36 -34.84
N LEU A 867 25.30 -30.08 -33.98
CA LEU A 867 24.44 -31.18 -34.40
C LEU A 867 23.34 -30.68 -35.36
N ALA A 868 23.44 -31.10 -36.62
CA ALA A 868 22.36 -30.90 -37.58
C ALA A 868 21.22 -31.88 -37.27
N LYS A 869 20.00 -31.37 -37.05
CA LYS A 869 18.78 -32.19 -36.87
C LYS A 869 18.30 -32.73 -38.22
N THR A 870 19.14 -33.49 -38.93
CA THR A 870 18.81 -34.12 -40.22
C THR A 870 19.46 -35.50 -40.30
N GLY A 871 18.98 -36.35 -41.19
CA GLY A 871 19.53 -37.71 -41.35
C GLY A 871 19.22 -38.63 -40.15
N PRO A 872 20.16 -39.50 -39.73
CA PRO A 872 19.93 -40.53 -38.71
C PRO A 872 19.42 -40.00 -37.36
N TYR A 873 19.79 -38.77 -36.98
CA TYR A 873 19.30 -38.13 -35.76
C TYR A 873 17.79 -37.86 -35.81
N MET A 874 17.21 -37.51 -36.95
CA MET A 874 15.76 -37.30 -37.08
C MET A 874 14.97 -38.61 -36.97
N THR A 875 15.53 -39.71 -37.47
CA THR A 875 14.91 -41.04 -37.31
C THR A 875 14.89 -41.43 -35.83
N LEU A 876 16.00 -41.22 -35.13
CA LEU A 876 16.14 -41.47 -33.70
C LEU A 876 15.24 -40.53 -32.87
N ASP A 877 15.03 -39.29 -33.34
CA ASP A 877 14.08 -38.36 -32.72
C ASP A 877 12.63 -38.81 -32.87
N ARG A 878 12.23 -39.27 -34.07
CA ARG A 878 10.90 -39.84 -34.31
C ARG A 878 10.68 -41.11 -33.48
N GLU A 879 11.65 -42.04 -33.44
CA GLU A 879 11.56 -43.27 -32.64
C GLU A 879 11.37 -42.98 -31.16
N ALA A 880 12.13 -42.04 -30.59
CA ALA A 880 11.97 -41.63 -29.20
C ALA A 880 10.59 -41.02 -28.92
N HIS A 881 10.06 -40.19 -29.83
CA HIS A 881 8.72 -39.64 -29.71
C HIS A 881 7.63 -40.73 -29.75
N ASP A 882 7.74 -41.70 -30.64
CA ASP A 882 6.79 -42.81 -30.76
C ASP A 882 6.81 -43.69 -29.49
N LEU A 883 8.00 -44.02 -28.96
CA LEU A 883 8.15 -44.74 -27.70
C LEU A 883 7.57 -43.96 -26.51
N MET A 884 7.80 -42.64 -26.46
CA MET A 884 7.29 -41.77 -25.40
C MET A 884 5.76 -41.69 -25.44
N SER A 885 5.16 -41.60 -26.63
CA SER A 885 3.71 -41.63 -26.81
C SER A 885 3.08 -42.96 -26.34
N THR A 886 3.71 -44.08 -26.67
CA THR A 886 3.28 -45.43 -26.26
C THR A 886 3.39 -45.61 -24.74
N LEU A 887 4.45 -45.07 -24.13
CA LEU A 887 4.63 -45.05 -22.68
C LEU A 887 3.50 -44.26 -22.01
N HIS A 888 3.22 -43.04 -22.49
CA HIS A 888 2.15 -42.20 -21.95
C HIS A 888 0.78 -42.84 -22.13
N GLU A 889 0.47 -43.45 -23.27
CA GLU A 889 -0.82 -44.12 -23.49
C GLU A 889 -1.06 -45.26 -22.48
N LYS A 890 -0.06 -46.14 -22.29
CA LYS A 890 -0.14 -47.24 -21.33
C LYS A 890 -0.27 -46.74 -19.88
N LEU A 891 0.52 -45.73 -19.51
CA LEU A 891 0.44 -45.11 -18.18
C LEU A 891 -0.92 -44.45 -17.94
N GLU A 892 -1.43 -43.71 -18.92
CA GLU A 892 -2.69 -42.97 -18.77
C GLU A 892 -3.90 -43.90 -18.73
N LYS A 893 -3.85 -45.04 -19.45
CA LYS A 893 -4.84 -46.11 -19.27
C LYS A 893 -4.85 -46.63 -17.84
N ARG A 894 -3.68 -46.91 -17.26
CA ARG A 894 -3.57 -47.41 -15.88
C ARG A 894 -3.96 -46.37 -14.84
N ARG A 895 -3.56 -45.11 -15.01
CA ARG A 895 -3.95 -43.99 -14.14
C ARG A 895 -5.46 -43.82 -14.08
N ARG A 896 -6.16 -43.94 -15.20
CA ARG A 896 -7.64 -43.86 -15.26
C ARG A 896 -8.33 -45.01 -14.52
N GLU A 897 -7.73 -46.19 -14.46
CA GLU A 897 -8.22 -47.32 -13.65
C GLU A 897 -7.99 -47.08 -12.14
N LEU A 898 -6.92 -46.36 -11.78
CA LEU A 898 -6.55 -46.06 -10.39
C LEU A 898 -7.27 -44.83 -9.77
N GLN A 899 -8.01 -44.06 -10.56
CA GLN A 899 -8.71 -42.87 -10.09
C GLN A 899 -10.01 -43.20 -9.34
N THR A 900 -10.16 -42.61 -8.14
CA THR A 900 -11.42 -42.64 -7.39
C THR A 900 -12.49 -41.78 -8.08
N SER A 901 -13.74 -42.23 -8.11
CA SER A 901 -14.90 -41.49 -8.67
C SER A 901 -15.40 -40.31 -7.81
N LEU A 902 -14.68 -39.97 -6.73
CA LEU A 902 -15.07 -38.93 -5.78
C LEU A 902 -14.89 -37.51 -6.36
N THR A 903 -15.95 -36.71 -6.31
CA THR A 903 -15.87 -35.28 -6.61
C THR A 903 -15.12 -34.53 -5.50
N THR A 904 -14.47 -33.41 -5.84
CA THR A 904 -13.69 -32.60 -4.88
C THR A 904 -14.51 -32.19 -3.65
N GLN A 905 -15.83 -31.97 -3.79
CA GLN A 905 -16.73 -31.62 -2.68
C GLN A 905 -16.98 -32.78 -1.71
N VAL A 906 -17.00 -34.03 -2.19
CA VAL A 906 -17.18 -35.22 -1.34
C VAL A 906 -15.87 -35.52 -0.63
N LYS A 907 -14.74 -35.39 -1.33
CA LYS A 907 -13.39 -35.62 -0.77
C LYS A 907 -13.07 -34.77 0.46
N THR A 908 -13.52 -33.52 0.49
CA THR A 908 -13.34 -32.62 1.65
C THR A 908 -14.20 -32.98 2.86
N ARG A 909 -15.18 -33.87 2.69
CA ARG A 909 -16.15 -34.21 3.73
C ARG A 909 -15.96 -35.62 4.28
N ILE A 910 -15.07 -36.43 3.71
CA ILE A 910 -14.80 -37.78 4.20
C ILE A 910 -13.95 -37.73 5.47
N LYS A 911 -14.35 -38.48 6.49
CA LYS A 911 -13.67 -38.61 7.78
C LYS A 911 -13.75 -40.05 8.30
N LEU A 912 -12.95 -40.34 9.33
CA LEU A 912 -12.96 -41.60 10.07
C LEU A 912 -13.18 -41.34 11.57
N ASN A 913 -13.59 -42.38 12.30
CA ASN A 913 -13.59 -42.32 13.76
C ASN A 913 -12.14 -42.31 14.29
N THR A 914 -11.92 -41.75 15.47
CA THR A 914 -10.58 -41.60 16.07
C THR A 914 -9.78 -42.90 16.11
N LYS A 915 -10.41 -44.03 16.45
CA LYS A 915 -9.74 -45.34 16.49
C LYS A 915 -9.39 -45.86 15.10
N GLU A 916 -10.33 -45.76 14.17
CA GLU A 916 -10.18 -46.26 12.79
C GLU A 916 -9.18 -45.42 11.99
N LEU A 917 -9.15 -44.10 12.21
CA LEU A 917 -8.18 -43.19 11.60
C LEU A 917 -6.74 -43.52 12.03
N LYS A 918 -6.53 -43.77 13.33
CA LYS A 918 -5.21 -44.19 13.84
C LYS A 918 -4.76 -45.50 13.21
N ILE A 919 -5.64 -46.49 13.16
CA ILE A 919 -5.35 -47.80 12.54
C ILE A 919 -5.01 -47.63 11.05
N ALA A 920 -5.78 -46.84 10.32
CA ALA A 920 -5.55 -46.59 8.89
C ALA A 920 -4.19 -45.91 8.64
N ILE A 921 -3.84 -44.85 9.40
CA ILE A 921 -2.55 -44.15 9.26
C ILE A 921 -1.37 -45.07 9.60
N GLN A 922 -1.47 -45.90 10.63
CA GLN A 922 -0.38 -46.79 11.04
C GLN A 922 -0.13 -47.91 10.04
N LEU A 923 -1.19 -48.56 9.58
CA LEU A 923 -1.07 -49.58 8.54
C LEU A 923 -0.55 -48.97 7.24
N ALA A 924 -1.01 -47.77 6.88
CA ALA A 924 -0.49 -47.03 5.73
C ALA A 924 1.01 -46.71 5.86
N ALA A 925 1.45 -46.23 7.02
CA ALA A 925 2.87 -45.96 7.30
C ALA A 925 3.74 -47.21 7.17
N HIS A 926 3.26 -48.36 7.67
CA HIS A 926 3.97 -49.65 7.54
C HIS A 926 4.08 -50.14 6.09
N ILE A 927 3.03 -49.90 5.28
CA ILE A 927 3.07 -50.20 3.84
C ILE A 927 4.09 -49.29 3.16
N LEU A 928 4.12 -47.99 3.49
CA LEU A 928 5.11 -47.04 2.95
C LEU A 928 6.54 -47.43 3.30
N GLU A 929 6.83 -47.71 4.57
CA GLU A 929 8.18 -48.06 5.03
C GLU A 929 8.76 -49.25 4.25
N LYS A 930 7.93 -50.24 3.88
CA LYS A 930 8.38 -51.42 3.13
C LYS A 930 8.50 -51.20 1.63
N CYS A 931 7.56 -50.46 1.03
CA CYS A 931 7.45 -50.36 -0.42
C CYS A 931 8.09 -49.09 -1.00
N TYR A 932 7.98 -47.95 -0.33
CA TYR A 932 8.39 -46.65 -0.88
C TYR A 932 9.90 -46.53 -1.15
N PRO A 933 10.81 -47.02 -0.27
CA PRO A 933 12.25 -46.97 -0.52
C PRO A 933 12.68 -47.69 -1.81
N SER A 934 12.16 -48.91 -2.04
CA SER A 934 12.57 -49.77 -3.14
C SER A 934 11.82 -49.50 -4.45
N HIS A 935 10.55 -49.07 -4.38
CA HIS A 935 9.72 -48.86 -5.56
C HIS A 935 9.71 -47.42 -6.07
N VAL A 936 9.80 -46.43 -5.17
CA VAL A 936 9.69 -45.00 -5.51
C VAL A 936 11.04 -44.31 -5.36
N ILE A 937 11.61 -44.26 -4.15
CA ILE A 937 12.84 -43.49 -3.86
C ILE A 937 14.01 -43.98 -4.71
N ALA A 938 14.20 -45.30 -4.86
CA ALA A 938 15.24 -45.87 -5.71
C ALA A 938 15.15 -45.49 -7.20
N ARG A 939 13.97 -45.03 -7.68
CA ARG A 939 13.75 -44.59 -9.07
C ARG A 939 13.83 -43.07 -9.23
N LEU A 940 13.84 -42.31 -8.13
CA LEU A 940 14.00 -40.86 -8.14
C LEU A 940 15.47 -40.47 -8.35
N SER A 941 15.70 -39.26 -8.86
CA SER A 941 17.04 -38.70 -9.10
C SER A 941 17.50 -37.72 -8.01
N ILE A 942 16.84 -37.72 -6.85
CA ILE A 942 17.13 -36.85 -5.69
C ILE A 942 17.64 -37.69 -4.52
N SER A 943 18.39 -37.06 -3.59
CA SER A 943 18.79 -37.75 -2.36
C SER A 943 17.60 -37.98 -1.44
N GLU A 944 17.71 -38.95 -0.52
CA GLU A 944 16.65 -39.24 0.44
C GLU A 944 16.39 -38.06 1.39
N ASP A 945 17.45 -37.35 1.82
CA ASP A 945 17.33 -36.16 2.65
C ASP A 945 16.58 -35.04 1.93
N ASP A 946 16.89 -34.79 0.65
CA ASP A 946 16.17 -33.81 -0.17
C ASP A 946 14.69 -34.19 -0.37
N PHE A 947 14.37 -35.49 -0.39
CA PHE A 947 12.99 -35.96 -0.50
C PHE A 947 12.17 -35.58 0.75
N TRP A 948 12.71 -35.84 1.95
CA TRP A 948 12.05 -35.51 3.22
C TRP A 948 11.92 -33.99 3.42
N ASP A 949 12.97 -33.22 3.08
CA ASP A 949 12.96 -31.75 3.15
C ASP A 949 11.92 -31.12 2.21
N ASN A 950 11.81 -31.62 0.97
CA ASN A 950 10.79 -31.16 0.02
C ASN A 950 9.35 -31.43 0.49
N LYS A 951 9.15 -32.41 1.38
CA LYS A 951 7.85 -32.72 2.00
C LYS A 951 7.64 -32.02 3.34
N GLY A 952 8.65 -31.28 3.85
CA GLY A 952 8.57 -30.58 5.14
C GLY A 952 8.47 -31.53 6.34
N LEU A 953 8.98 -32.75 6.21
CA LEU A 953 8.94 -33.81 7.22
C LEU A 953 10.36 -34.15 7.70
N SER A 954 10.49 -34.70 8.90
CA SER A 954 11.76 -35.26 9.35
C SER A 954 12.06 -36.58 8.64
N VAL A 955 13.35 -36.90 8.48
CA VAL A 955 13.80 -38.18 7.92
C VAL A 955 13.16 -39.37 8.67
N ASN A 956 12.63 -40.34 7.93
CA ASN A 956 11.89 -41.52 8.43
C ASN A 956 10.52 -41.25 9.09
N ASP A 957 9.91 -40.08 8.90
CA ASP A 957 8.54 -39.81 9.36
C ASP A 957 7.47 -40.42 8.42
N TRP A 958 7.41 -41.76 8.39
CA TRP A 958 6.43 -42.52 7.61
C TRP A 958 4.96 -42.23 7.98
N PRO A 959 4.59 -42.02 9.26
CA PRO A 959 3.25 -41.58 9.63
C PRO A 959 2.91 -40.17 9.11
N GLY A 960 3.85 -39.23 9.16
CA GLY A 960 3.71 -37.90 8.54
C GLY A 960 3.46 -37.98 7.04
N LEU A 961 4.23 -38.82 6.34
CA LEU A 961 4.08 -39.05 4.90
C LEU A 961 2.73 -39.72 4.57
N ALA A 962 2.30 -40.70 5.36
CA ALA A 962 0.98 -41.33 5.23
C ALA A 962 -0.15 -40.31 5.42
N GLY A 963 -0.01 -39.42 6.42
CA GLY A 963 -0.92 -38.31 6.64
C GLY A 963 -1.03 -37.39 5.42
N LEU A 964 0.10 -36.94 4.87
CA LEU A 964 0.14 -36.13 3.65
C LEU A 964 -0.54 -36.83 2.47
N MET A 965 -0.25 -38.11 2.23
CA MET A 965 -0.88 -38.87 1.14
C MET A 965 -2.40 -39.00 1.32
N TYR A 966 -2.88 -39.20 2.55
CA TYR A 966 -4.33 -39.17 2.82
C TYR A 966 -4.95 -37.79 2.55
N THR A 967 -4.23 -36.70 2.79
CA THR A 967 -4.71 -35.36 2.43
C THR A 967 -4.80 -35.15 0.92
N GLU A 968 -3.92 -35.76 0.13
CA GLU A 968 -3.97 -35.73 -1.33
C GLU A 968 -5.12 -36.59 -1.89
N ILE A 969 -5.41 -37.74 -1.26
CA ILE A 969 -6.49 -38.64 -1.68
C ILE A 969 -7.87 -38.02 -1.39
N PHE A 970 -8.07 -37.57 -0.15
CA PHE A 970 -9.31 -37.00 0.36
C PHE A 970 -9.15 -35.48 0.54
N SER A 971 -8.65 -35.05 1.70
CA SER A 971 -8.43 -33.63 2.01
C SER A 971 -7.70 -33.49 3.35
N LEU A 972 -7.28 -32.28 3.69
CA LEU A 972 -6.73 -31.96 5.01
C LEU A 972 -7.72 -32.29 6.15
N ASP A 973 -9.02 -32.17 5.90
CA ASP A 973 -10.07 -32.42 6.89
C ASP A 973 -10.23 -33.91 7.24
N PHE A 974 -9.72 -34.83 6.40
CA PHE A 974 -9.72 -36.27 6.67
C PHE A 974 -8.92 -36.63 7.93
N LEU A 975 -7.86 -35.88 8.21
CA LEU A 975 -7.04 -36.06 9.42
C LEU A 975 -7.74 -35.57 10.69
N THR A 976 -8.92 -34.94 10.58
CA THR A 976 -9.74 -34.60 11.75
C THR A 976 -10.75 -35.73 11.98
N PRO A 977 -10.70 -36.42 13.13
CA PRO A 977 -11.68 -37.45 13.42
C PRO A 977 -13.07 -36.85 13.59
N LEU A 978 -14.09 -37.65 13.32
CA LEU A 978 -15.48 -37.30 13.60
C LEU A 978 -15.68 -37.07 15.10
N THR A 979 -16.35 -35.97 15.47
CA THR A 979 -16.79 -35.73 16.84
C THR A 979 -18.18 -36.34 17.07
N GLU A 980 -18.52 -36.68 18.31
CA GLU A 980 -19.82 -37.32 18.64
C GLU A 980 -21.05 -36.49 18.23
N ASN A 981 -20.87 -35.18 18.04
CA ASN A 981 -21.93 -34.25 17.65
C ASN A 981 -22.00 -33.99 16.13
N ASP A 982 -21.09 -34.56 15.34
CA ASP A 982 -21.03 -34.33 13.89
C ASP A 982 -22.08 -35.14 13.12
N THR A 983 -22.80 -34.47 12.23
CA THR A 983 -23.74 -35.11 11.30
C THR A 983 -22.95 -35.84 10.20
N HIS A 984 -23.04 -37.17 10.16
CA HIS A 984 -22.27 -37.97 9.20
C HIS A 984 -23.06 -39.11 8.55
N PHE A 985 -22.62 -39.49 7.34
CA PHE A 985 -23.26 -40.51 6.50
C PHE A 985 -22.25 -41.56 6.04
N LYS A 986 -22.59 -42.85 6.11
CA LYS A 986 -21.66 -43.93 5.74
C LYS A 986 -21.59 -44.13 4.22
N LEU A 987 -20.39 -44.14 3.65
CA LEU A 987 -20.15 -44.50 2.25
C LEU A 987 -19.80 -45.99 2.18
N GLU A 988 -20.71 -46.80 1.66
CA GLU A 988 -20.48 -48.25 1.56
C GLU A 988 -19.83 -48.63 0.21
N PRO A 989 -18.95 -49.65 0.20
CA PRO A 989 -18.39 -50.16 -1.06
C PRO A 989 -19.43 -51.01 -1.79
N HIS A 990 -19.30 -51.14 -3.12
CA HIS A 990 -20.15 -52.03 -3.90
C HIS A 990 -20.02 -53.49 -3.40
N PRO A 991 -21.12 -54.25 -3.25
CA PRO A 991 -21.09 -55.59 -2.66
C PRO A 991 -20.28 -56.64 -3.45
N SER A 992 -19.96 -56.35 -4.72
CA SER A 992 -19.12 -57.22 -5.55
C SER A 992 -17.60 -56.97 -5.42
N LEU A 993 -17.19 -56.02 -4.57
CA LEU A 993 -15.81 -55.59 -4.45
C LEU A 993 -15.13 -56.35 -3.31
N ASP A 994 -14.02 -57.02 -3.61
CA ASP A 994 -13.30 -57.84 -2.65
C ASP A 994 -12.32 -57.00 -1.81
N LEU A 995 -12.68 -56.78 -0.54
CA LEU A 995 -11.87 -56.07 0.46
C LEU A 995 -11.30 -57.01 1.54
N THR A 996 -11.35 -58.33 1.31
CA THR A 996 -10.93 -59.35 2.30
C THR A 996 -9.49 -59.14 2.77
N ARG A 997 -8.55 -58.88 1.85
CA ARG A 997 -7.14 -58.58 2.18
C ARG A 997 -6.98 -57.43 3.18
N TYR A 998 -7.66 -56.31 2.94
CA TYR A 998 -7.59 -55.15 3.83
C TYR A 998 -8.32 -55.41 5.14
N THR A 999 -9.38 -56.21 5.10
CA THR A 999 -10.12 -56.64 6.29
C THR A 999 -9.23 -57.49 7.21
N GLU A 1000 -8.48 -58.44 6.65
CA GLU A 1000 -7.49 -59.22 7.38
C GLU A 1000 -6.36 -58.34 7.95
N MET A 1001 -5.89 -57.34 7.18
CA MET A 1001 -4.89 -56.38 7.66
C MET A 1001 -5.39 -55.53 8.84
N VAL A 1002 -6.64 -55.06 8.79
CA VAL A 1002 -7.27 -54.28 9.86
C VAL A 1002 -7.55 -55.15 11.09
N GLN A 1003 -7.95 -56.40 10.91
CA GLN A 1003 -8.18 -57.35 12.01
C GLN A 1003 -6.86 -57.72 12.71
N ASN A 1004 -5.80 -57.98 11.95
CA ASN A 1004 -4.46 -58.30 12.46
C ASN A 1004 -3.66 -57.06 12.87
N ALA A 1005 -4.23 -55.86 12.78
CA ALA A 1005 -3.54 -54.59 13.08
C ALA A 1005 -3.02 -54.56 14.53
N THR A 1006 -3.76 -55.17 15.47
CA THR A 1006 -3.35 -55.23 16.88
C THR A 1006 -2.09 -56.07 17.12
N ASP A 1007 -1.88 -57.12 16.33
CA ASP A 1007 -0.68 -57.98 16.38
C ASP A 1007 0.52 -57.36 15.65
N VAL A 1008 0.28 -56.62 14.56
CA VAL A 1008 1.33 -55.94 13.78
C VAL A 1008 1.85 -54.68 14.46
N ILE A 1009 0.99 -53.96 15.18
CA ILE A 1009 1.26 -52.61 15.73
C ILE A 1009 1.71 -52.68 17.21
N GLY A 1010 1.46 -53.80 17.90
CA GLY A 1010 1.73 -53.98 19.33
C GLY A 1010 0.79 -53.15 20.21
N SER A 1011 0.50 -53.63 21.42
CA SER A 1011 -0.45 -52.99 22.36
C SER A 1011 -0.08 -51.56 22.80
N LYS A 1012 1.18 -51.13 22.58
CA LYS A 1012 1.68 -49.76 22.82
C LYS A 1012 1.68 -48.86 21.56
N GLY A 1013 1.38 -49.40 20.38
CA GLY A 1013 1.48 -48.67 19.12
C GLY A 1013 0.38 -47.63 18.89
N LEU A 1014 -0.86 -47.86 19.34
CA LEU A 1014 -1.95 -46.87 19.18
C LEU A 1014 -1.73 -45.53 19.93
N ASP A 1015 -0.83 -45.52 20.91
CA ASP A 1015 -0.44 -44.35 21.71
C ASP A 1015 0.84 -43.64 21.21
N LEU A 1016 1.64 -44.29 20.35
CA LEU A 1016 2.87 -43.72 19.77
C LEU A 1016 2.61 -42.57 18.79
N LEU A 1017 1.41 -42.51 18.20
CA LEU A 1017 0.99 -41.36 17.38
C LEU A 1017 0.70 -40.10 18.20
N GLY A 1018 0.70 -40.17 19.54
CA GLY A 1018 0.27 -39.05 20.39
C GLY A 1018 -1.07 -38.44 19.96
N ASN A 1019 -1.28 -37.17 20.32
CA ASN A 1019 -2.36 -36.34 19.78
C ASN A 1019 -2.03 -35.77 18.38
N VAL A 1020 -0.98 -36.26 17.69
CA VAL A 1020 -0.40 -35.65 16.48
C VAL A 1020 -1.43 -35.54 15.33
N TYR A 1021 -2.51 -36.31 15.40
CA TYR A 1021 -3.61 -36.28 14.42
C TYR A 1021 -5.00 -36.14 15.07
N ALA A 1022 -5.08 -35.66 16.33
CA ALA A 1022 -6.32 -35.26 16.97
C ALA A 1022 -6.67 -33.80 16.58
N PRO A 1023 -7.96 -33.44 16.48
CA PRO A 1023 -8.47 -32.41 15.58
C PRO A 1023 -7.85 -31.02 15.82
N ARG A 1024 -7.55 -30.32 14.71
CA ARG A 1024 -7.58 -28.85 14.64
C ARG A 1024 -8.97 -28.40 15.06
N GLY A 1025 -9.22 -28.29 16.36
CA GLY A 1025 -10.48 -27.74 16.87
C GLY A 1025 -10.64 -26.30 16.41
N ASN A 1026 -11.85 -25.78 16.52
CA ASN A 1026 -12.23 -24.38 16.23
C ASN A 1026 -11.38 -23.29 16.94
N VAL A 1027 -10.36 -23.67 17.71
CA VAL A 1027 -9.40 -22.79 18.38
C VAL A 1027 -8.40 -22.28 17.35
N GLN A 1028 -8.57 -21.03 16.91
CA GLN A 1028 -7.65 -20.40 15.96
C GLN A 1028 -6.40 -19.89 16.68
N VAL A 1029 -5.33 -20.69 16.64
CA VAL A 1029 -4.02 -20.27 17.17
C VAL A 1029 -3.17 -19.67 16.07
N HIS A 1030 -2.79 -18.42 16.24
CA HIS A 1030 -1.94 -17.70 15.30
C HIS A 1030 -0.47 -18.05 15.51
N LEU A 1031 0.28 -18.13 14.40
CA LEU A 1031 1.74 -18.19 14.44
C LEU A 1031 2.27 -16.92 15.13
N PRO A 1032 3.18 -17.05 16.11
CA PRO A 1032 3.74 -15.90 16.78
C PRO A 1032 4.62 -15.10 15.81
N PHE A 1033 4.45 -13.79 15.82
CA PHE A 1033 5.17 -12.88 14.94
C PHE A 1033 5.54 -11.61 15.68
N LEU A 1034 6.82 -11.22 15.61
CA LEU A 1034 7.32 -9.94 16.07
C LEU A 1034 7.89 -9.18 14.88
N GLU A 1035 7.33 -8.01 14.61
CA GLU A 1035 7.78 -7.16 13.51
C GLU A 1035 9.21 -6.64 13.80
N VAL A 1036 10.10 -6.70 12.81
CA VAL A 1036 11.50 -6.23 12.93
C VAL A 1036 11.57 -4.74 13.31
N THR A 1037 10.56 -3.96 12.95
CA THR A 1037 10.44 -2.55 13.31
C THR A 1037 10.31 -2.34 14.82
N ALA A 1038 9.85 -3.32 15.60
CA ALA A 1038 9.77 -3.23 17.06
C ALA A 1038 11.11 -2.90 17.74
N PHE A 1039 12.23 -3.27 17.10
CA PHE A 1039 13.59 -3.00 17.59
C PHE A 1039 14.10 -1.59 17.24
N ASN A 1040 13.46 -0.90 16.30
CA ASN A 1040 13.93 0.39 15.79
C ASN A 1040 13.07 1.54 16.32
N PRO A 1041 13.60 2.41 17.21
CA PRO A 1041 12.84 3.52 17.78
C PRO A 1041 12.46 4.60 16.74
N ARG A 1042 13.10 4.62 15.56
CA ARG A 1042 12.78 5.55 14.45
C ARG A 1042 11.74 4.98 13.48
N SER A 1043 11.40 3.70 13.58
CA SER A 1043 10.52 3.03 12.63
C SER A 1043 9.03 3.32 12.88
N ARG A 1044 8.22 3.15 11.84
CA ARG A 1044 6.76 3.13 11.96
C ARG A 1044 6.34 1.68 12.16
N ILE A 1045 5.79 1.38 13.32
CA ILE A 1045 5.40 0.01 13.67
C ILE A 1045 3.92 -0.17 13.26
N THR A 1046 3.64 -1.23 12.50
CA THR A 1046 2.28 -1.65 12.15
C THR A 1046 2.07 -3.08 12.64
N LEU A 1047 2.02 -3.26 13.96
CA LEU A 1047 1.66 -4.56 14.54
C LEU A 1047 0.18 -4.85 14.25
N ASN A 1048 -0.06 -5.77 13.33
CA ASN A 1048 -1.39 -6.25 12.96
C ASN A 1048 -1.95 -7.18 14.05
N PHE A 1049 -2.73 -6.63 14.99
CA PHE A 1049 -3.68 -7.44 15.78
C PHE A 1049 -5.13 -7.33 15.29
N ARG A 1050 -5.40 -6.59 14.20
CA ARG A 1050 -6.64 -6.64 13.39
C ARG A 1050 -6.50 -5.74 12.16
N LYS A 1051 -7.16 -6.12 11.05
CA LYS A 1051 -7.17 -5.41 9.76
C LYS A 1051 -7.32 -3.88 9.93
N PRO A 1052 -6.47 -3.05 9.30
CA PRO A 1052 -6.65 -1.60 9.28
C PRO A 1052 -7.74 -1.18 8.29
N GLU A 1053 -8.72 -0.38 8.76
CA GLU A 1053 -9.48 0.50 7.88
C GLU A 1053 -8.54 1.58 7.34
N LYS A 1054 -8.58 1.80 6.01
CA LYS A 1054 -7.77 2.81 5.32
C LYS A 1054 -8.06 4.21 5.88
N ARG A 1055 -7.21 4.68 6.81
CA ARG A 1055 -7.00 6.10 7.12
C ARG A 1055 -5.54 6.42 6.91
N ASP A 1056 -5.28 7.61 6.34
CA ASP A 1056 -3.96 8.18 6.12
C ASP A 1056 -3.23 8.47 7.44
N MET A 1057 -2.81 7.42 8.15
CA MET A 1057 -2.02 7.51 9.37
C MET A 1057 -0.55 7.71 8.99
N SER A 1058 -0.24 8.89 8.43
CA SER A 1058 1.12 9.27 8.06
C SER A 1058 1.97 9.67 9.28
N VAL A 1059 1.87 8.95 10.41
CA VAL A 1059 2.65 9.25 11.63
C VAL A 1059 4.05 8.64 11.51
N GLY A 1060 5.00 9.42 10.98
CA GLY A 1060 6.44 9.12 11.04
C GLY A 1060 7.16 9.94 12.10
N LEU A 1061 8.13 9.31 12.77
CA LEU A 1061 9.00 9.83 13.83
C LEU A 1061 10.18 10.70 13.33
N THR A 1062 10.14 11.19 12.10
CA THR A 1062 10.94 12.37 11.75
C THR A 1062 10.32 13.57 12.47
N THR A 1063 11.12 14.52 12.98
CA THR A 1063 10.63 15.73 13.68
C THR A 1063 9.39 16.30 12.97
N PRO A 1064 8.36 16.77 13.71
CA PRO A 1064 7.10 17.24 13.12
C PRO A 1064 7.33 18.19 11.93
N ARG A 1065 8.40 19.00 12.00
CA ARG A 1065 8.86 20.00 11.00
C ARG A 1065 9.06 19.44 9.59
N VAL A 1066 9.59 18.21 9.48
CA VAL A 1066 9.81 17.51 8.21
C VAL A 1066 8.50 17.32 7.43
N ARG A 1067 7.37 17.20 8.14
CA ARG A 1067 6.05 16.97 7.55
C ARG A 1067 5.38 18.26 7.10
N ALA A 1068 5.55 19.35 7.86
CA ALA A 1068 4.96 20.65 7.55
C ALA A 1068 5.47 21.17 6.19
N HIS A 1069 6.78 21.12 5.93
CA HIS A 1069 7.36 21.55 4.66
C HIS A 1069 6.99 20.65 3.47
N ARG A 1070 6.93 19.32 3.65
CA ARG A 1070 6.41 18.42 2.60
C ARG A 1070 4.93 18.64 2.30
N SER A 1071 4.13 18.96 3.32
CA SER A 1071 2.68 19.24 3.14
C SER A 1071 2.39 20.64 2.60
N GLN A 1072 3.29 21.61 2.79
CA GLN A 1072 3.19 22.93 2.18
C GLN A 1072 3.58 22.91 0.70
N ASN A 1073 4.57 22.08 0.33
CA ASN A 1073 5.03 21.95 -1.07
C ASN A 1073 4.28 20.89 -1.89
N ALA A 1074 3.61 19.92 -1.26
CA ALA A 1074 2.68 19.02 -1.94
C ALA A 1074 1.25 19.45 -1.62
N LYS A 1075 0.59 20.15 -2.57
CA LYS A 1075 -0.88 20.25 -2.61
C LYS A 1075 -1.46 18.85 -2.79
N ALA A 1076 -1.52 18.07 -1.72
CA ALA A 1076 -2.41 16.91 -1.70
C ALA A 1076 -3.83 17.46 -1.93
N PRO A 1077 -4.56 16.98 -2.95
CA PRO A 1077 -5.95 17.37 -3.12
C PRO A 1077 -6.69 17.02 -1.84
N GLU A 1078 -7.26 18.01 -1.14
CA GLU A 1078 -8.16 17.71 -0.02
C GLU A 1078 -9.19 16.69 -0.52
N PRO A 1079 -9.41 15.57 0.20
CA PRO A 1079 -10.42 14.62 -0.18
C PRO A 1079 -11.75 15.37 -0.25
N LEU A 1080 -12.33 15.42 -1.45
CA LEU A 1080 -13.65 15.99 -1.73
C LEU A 1080 -14.57 15.65 -0.56
N LYS A 1081 -15.03 16.68 0.17
CA LYS A 1081 -15.92 16.50 1.31
C LYS A 1081 -17.04 15.56 0.86
N PRO A 1082 -17.22 14.39 1.52
CA PRO A 1082 -18.21 13.41 1.06
C PRO A 1082 -19.58 14.08 0.98
N TRP A 1083 -20.29 13.84 -0.12
CA TRP A 1083 -21.60 14.39 -0.49
C TRP A 1083 -22.75 13.87 0.41
N ARG A 1084 -22.51 13.78 1.72
CA ARG A 1084 -23.40 13.20 2.74
C ARG A 1084 -23.47 14.09 3.99
N PRO A 1085 -23.96 15.34 3.88
CA PRO A 1085 -24.03 16.28 5.01
C PRO A 1085 -24.94 15.79 6.16
N TRP A 1086 -25.87 14.87 5.88
CA TRP A 1086 -26.73 14.24 6.88
C TRP A 1086 -26.03 13.17 7.75
N LYS A 1087 -24.81 12.76 7.38
CA LYS A 1087 -23.98 11.89 8.21
C LYS A 1087 -23.05 12.78 9.03
N LYS A 1088 -23.24 12.76 10.35
CA LYS A 1088 -22.32 13.45 11.28
C LYS A 1088 -20.90 12.96 11.00
N LYS A 1089 -19.98 13.88 10.69
CA LYS A 1089 -18.55 13.57 10.65
C LYS A 1089 -18.16 13.10 12.05
N THR A 1090 -17.73 11.86 12.13
CA THR A 1090 -17.25 11.27 13.36
C THR A 1090 -15.75 11.50 13.37
N ASP A 1091 -15.29 12.47 14.17
CA ASP A 1091 -13.89 12.49 14.57
C ASP A 1091 -13.73 11.29 15.50
N GLU A 1092 -13.45 10.13 14.91
CA GLU A 1092 -13.12 8.91 15.64
C GLU A 1092 -11.72 9.09 16.25
N LYS A 1093 -11.61 9.95 17.26
CA LYS A 1093 -10.43 10.02 18.11
C LYS A 1093 -10.55 8.87 19.10
N GLY A 1094 -9.94 7.74 18.77
CA GLY A 1094 -9.87 6.59 19.68
C GLY A 1094 -9.03 6.92 20.92
N VAL A 1095 -9.37 6.35 22.08
CA VAL A 1095 -8.50 6.42 23.29
C VAL A 1095 -7.11 5.85 23.00
N THR A 1096 -7.05 4.87 22.10
CA THR A 1096 -5.83 4.24 21.60
C THR A 1096 -4.97 5.17 20.73
N GLU A 1097 -5.53 6.21 20.11
CA GLU A 1097 -4.75 7.11 19.24
C GLU A 1097 -3.86 8.11 20.00
N LYS A 1098 -4.04 8.24 21.32
CA LYS A 1098 -3.25 9.16 22.16
C LYS A 1098 -1.88 8.59 22.53
N LEU A 1099 -1.78 7.28 22.74
CA LEU A 1099 -0.52 6.59 22.99
C LEU A 1099 0.17 6.35 21.66
N LEU A 1100 1.34 6.99 21.48
CA LEU A 1100 2.14 6.83 20.27
C LEU A 1100 3.13 5.69 20.48
N ILE A 1101 3.19 4.75 19.54
CA ILE A 1101 4.12 3.63 19.54
C ILE A 1101 4.93 3.64 18.23
N PRO A 1102 6.27 3.73 18.30
CA PRO A 1102 7.07 4.02 19.50
C PRO A 1102 6.83 5.45 20.02
N LEU A 1103 7.28 5.73 21.24
CA LEU A 1103 7.13 7.06 21.88
C LEU A 1103 7.82 8.15 21.04
N PRO A 1104 7.31 9.39 21.03
CA PRO A 1104 7.81 10.46 20.18
C PRO A 1104 9.08 11.12 20.75
N VAL A 1105 10.11 10.32 21.01
CA VAL A 1105 11.41 10.80 21.50
C VAL A 1105 12.20 11.41 20.33
N PRO A 1106 12.71 12.65 20.45
CA PRO A 1106 13.49 13.30 19.39
C PRO A 1106 14.87 12.67 19.22
N HIS A 1107 15.49 12.87 18.04
CA HIS A 1107 16.83 12.36 17.78
C HIS A 1107 17.86 12.99 18.75
N PRO A 1108 18.91 12.26 19.18
CA PRO A 1108 19.91 12.75 20.14
C PRO A 1108 20.58 14.08 19.77
N VAL A 1109 20.77 14.38 18.47
CA VAL A 1109 21.24 15.69 17.99
C VAL A 1109 20.32 16.84 18.45
N HIS A 1110 19.00 16.65 18.36
CA HIS A 1110 18.04 17.63 18.82
C HIS A 1110 18.02 17.76 20.35
N ILE A 1111 18.28 16.66 21.07
CA ILE A 1111 18.39 16.66 22.53
C ILE A 1111 19.61 17.47 22.97
N ALA A 1112 20.77 17.24 22.35
CA ALA A 1112 22.01 17.95 22.64
C ALA A 1112 21.84 19.48 22.48
N ILE A 1113 21.21 19.91 21.39
CA ILE A 1113 20.96 21.34 21.14
C ILE A 1113 19.92 21.91 22.11
N ALA A 1114 18.90 21.12 22.49
CA ALA A 1114 17.92 21.55 23.48
C ALA A 1114 18.56 21.77 24.86
N ILE A 1115 19.48 20.89 25.27
CA ILE A 1115 20.28 21.04 26.50
C ILE A 1115 21.15 22.30 26.40
N HIS A 1116 21.92 22.44 25.31
CA HIS A 1116 22.76 23.61 25.05
C HIS A 1116 21.97 24.93 25.10
N ASN A 1117 20.78 24.97 24.51
CA ASN A 1117 19.92 26.15 24.48
C ASN A 1117 19.30 26.48 25.85
N ARG A 1118 19.14 25.49 26.73
CA ARG A 1118 18.69 25.71 28.11
C ARG A 1118 19.79 26.35 28.96
N ASP A 1119 21.03 25.93 28.73
CA ASP A 1119 22.15 26.22 29.62
C ASP A 1119 23.04 27.38 29.11
N SER A 1120 22.83 27.88 27.88
CA SER A 1120 23.60 28.99 27.29
C SER A 1120 22.81 30.27 27.02
N GLU A 1121 23.47 31.42 27.17
CA GLU A 1121 22.88 32.76 26.92
C GLU A 1121 22.61 33.03 25.43
N ASN A 1122 23.25 32.28 24.52
CA ASN A 1122 23.17 32.44 23.08
C ASN A 1122 22.53 31.19 22.43
N PRO A 1123 21.19 31.06 22.45
CA PRO A 1123 20.51 29.88 21.95
C PRO A 1123 20.60 29.76 20.43
N ILE A 1124 20.76 28.54 19.94
CA ILE A 1124 20.67 28.19 18.53
C ILE A 1124 19.18 28.23 18.13
N PRO A 1125 18.78 29.03 17.11
CA PRO A 1125 17.39 29.19 16.74
C PRO A 1125 16.87 27.94 16.02
N LEU A 1126 16.34 26.98 16.79
CA LEU A 1126 15.69 25.77 16.28
C LEU A 1126 14.49 26.08 15.36
N ASP A 1127 13.97 27.31 15.43
CA ASP A 1127 12.91 27.79 14.57
C ASP A 1127 13.37 28.21 13.15
N SER A 1128 14.68 28.22 12.88
CA SER A 1128 15.26 28.55 11.56
C SER A 1128 15.26 27.33 10.63
N GLU A 1129 14.82 27.53 9.38
CA GLU A 1129 14.85 26.48 8.34
C GLU A 1129 16.27 25.99 8.06
N LEU A 1130 17.25 26.90 8.04
CA LEU A 1130 18.66 26.59 7.82
C LEU A 1130 19.22 25.67 8.92
N VAL A 1131 18.88 25.93 10.19
CA VAL A 1131 19.31 25.07 11.30
C VAL A 1131 18.74 23.67 11.11
N TRP A 1132 17.47 23.56 10.73
CA TRP A 1132 16.85 22.26 10.48
C TRP A 1132 17.55 21.45 9.38
N GLU A 1133 17.91 22.08 8.25
CA GLU A 1133 18.64 21.41 7.17
C GLU A 1133 20.02 20.92 7.61
N ILE A 1134 20.72 21.70 8.45
CA ILE A 1134 22.00 21.31 9.08
C ILE A 1134 21.81 20.12 10.01
N LEU A 1135 20.78 20.12 10.87
CA LEU A 1135 20.57 18.99 11.80
C LEU A 1135 20.18 17.73 11.05
N LYS A 1136 19.40 17.86 9.99
CA LYS A 1136 19.04 16.73 9.14
C LYS A 1136 20.24 16.15 8.41
N SER A 1137 21.16 16.98 7.90
CA SER A 1137 22.38 16.45 7.28
C SER A 1137 23.23 15.69 8.31
N ILE A 1138 23.32 16.16 9.56
CA ILE A 1138 24.00 15.43 10.64
C ILE A 1138 23.30 14.09 10.96
N GLU A 1139 21.95 14.06 10.95
CA GLU A 1139 21.18 12.80 11.10
C GLU A 1139 21.39 11.82 9.94
N ASP A 1140 21.57 12.32 8.72
CA ASP A 1140 21.67 11.55 7.48
C ASP A 1140 23.13 11.12 7.16
N CYS A 1141 24.15 11.88 7.57
CA CYS A 1141 25.58 11.68 7.27
C CYS A 1141 26.26 10.54 8.06
N GLN A 1142 25.57 9.87 8.98
CA GLN A 1142 26.09 8.68 9.67
C GLN A 1142 25.99 7.41 8.80
N GLY A 1143 26.78 7.37 7.71
CA GLY A 1143 26.99 6.19 6.88
C GLY A 1143 26.33 6.25 5.49
N GLY A 1144 27.18 6.23 4.45
CA GLY A 1144 26.80 6.27 3.03
C GLY A 1144 25.79 5.18 2.60
N ASP A 1145 25.11 5.45 1.49
CA ASP A 1145 24.05 4.67 0.84
C ASP A 1145 22.68 4.58 1.53
N VAL A 1146 21.72 5.29 0.93
CA VAL A 1146 20.29 5.40 1.27
C VAL A 1146 19.49 4.15 0.82
N MET A 1147 20.06 3.30 -0.03
CA MET A 1147 19.34 2.22 -0.73
C MET A 1147 19.07 0.95 0.12
N ALA A 1148 19.85 0.68 1.18
CA ALA A 1148 19.73 -0.57 1.94
C ALA A 1148 18.52 -0.65 2.91
N VAL A 1149 17.96 0.50 3.33
CA VAL A 1149 16.81 0.52 4.26
C VAL A 1149 15.47 0.47 3.52
N GLN A 1150 15.41 0.99 2.28
CA GLN A 1150 14.23 0.91 1.43
C GLN A 1150 14.05 -0.45 0.74
N SER A 1151 15.13 -1.23 0.57
CA SER A 1151 15.06 -2.60 0.06
C SER A 1151 14.50 -3.59 1.10
N VAL A 1152 14.71 -3.35 2.40
CA VAL A 1152 14.18 -4.20 3.49
C VAL A 1152 12.68 -3.95 3.74
N ALA A 1153 12.16 -2.74 3.50
CA ALA A 1153 10.72 -2.48 3.53
C ALA A 1153 9.95 -3.20 2.40
N ARG A 1154 10.65 -3.72 1.38
CA ARG A 1154 10.07 -4.61 0.34
C ARG A 1154 10.18 -6.08 0.68
N TYR A 1155 10.92 -6.46 1.73
CA TYR A 1155 10.81 -7.76 2.37
C TYR A 1155 9.54 -7.80 3.23
N ARG A 1156 8.38 -7.57 2.59
CA ARG A 1156 7.20 -8.34 2.98
C ARG A 1156 7.56 -9.75 2.58
N GLY A 1157 7.75 -10.62 3.57
CA GLY A 1157 7.86 -12.04 3.31
C GLY A 1157 6.82 -12.43 2.26
N VAL A 1158 7.27 -13.08 1.20
CA VAL A 1158 6.46 -14.04 0.48
C VAL A 1158 6.22 -15.20 1.46
N VAL A 1159 5.47 -14.90 2.50
CA VAL A 1159 4.63 -15.82 3.23
C VAL A 1159 3.26 -15.34 2.81
N THR A 1160 2.82 -15.86 1.66
CA THR A 1160 1.41 -15.98 1.37
C THR A 1160 0.69 -16.30 2.67
N GLU A 1161 -0.33 -15.51 3.02
CA GLU A 1161 -1.40 -15.95 3.92
C GLU A 1161 -2.01 -17.23 3.30
N SER A 1162 -1.34 -18.37 3.48
CA SER A 1162 -1.86 -19.70 3.18
C SER A 1162 -2.60 -20.19 4.42
N SER A 1163 -3.67 -19.47 4.77
CA SER A 1163 -4.86 -20.12 5.31
C SER A 1163 -5.77 -20.41 4.12
N ASN A 1164 -5.35 -21.37 3.31
CA ASN A 1164 -6.12 -22.15 2.34
C ASN A 1164 -5.13 -23.11 1.67
N ASP A 1165 -4.91 -24.26 2.30
CA ASP A 1165 -4.28 -25.38 1.61
C ASP A 1165 -5.26 -25.85 0.53
N SER A 1166 -4.96 -25.50 -0.71
CA SER A 1166 -5.62 -26.04 -1.89
C SER A 1166 -4.57 -26.17 -2.99
N LEU A 1167 -3.77 -27.22 -2.88
CA LEU A 1167 -3.03 -27.80 -3.99
C LEU A 1167 -4.04 -28.54 -4.88
N ALA A 1168 -4.50 -27.89 -5.93
CA ALA A 1168 -5.20 -28.53 -7.04
C ALA A 1168 -4.59 -28.02 -8.34
N THR A 1169 -3.63 -28.78 -8.84
CA THR A 1169 -3.21 -28.72 -10.24
C THR A 1169 -4.32 -29.33 -11.08
N SER A 1170 -4.96 -28.54 -11.95
CA SER A 1170 -5.78 -29.10 -13.03
C SER A 1170 -5.65 -28.28 -14.31
N SER A 1171 -5.11 -28.99 -15.30
CA SER A 1171 -5.07 -28.76 -16.74
C SER A 1171 -6.42 -28.47 -17.40
N SER A 1172 -6.44 -27.54 -18.38
CA SER A 1172 -7.11 -27.61 -19.70
C SER A 1172 -7.12 -26.19 -20.29
N ILE A 1173 -6.43 -25.88 -21.40
CA ILE A 1173 -6.76 -26.15 -22.82
C ILE A 1173 -8.14 -25.60 -23.20
N GLY A 1174 -8.15 -24.57 -24.06
CA GLY A 1174 -9.30 -24.20 -24.90
C GLY A 1174 -9.54 -22.70 -25.12
N SER A 1175 -8.79 -22.12 -26.07
CA SER A 1175 -8.96 -20.85 -26.82
C SER A 1175 -10.22 -20.00 -26.57
N THR A 1176 -10.11 -18.67 -26.44
CA THR A 1176 -10.00 -17.76 -27.60
C THR A 1176 -9.20 -16.46 -27.33
N ARG A 1177 -8.17 -16.24 -28.18
CA ARG A 1177 -7.68 -15.01 -28.86
C ARG A 1177 -8.06 -13.64 -28.23
N ASP A 1178 -7.15 -12.71 -27.97
CA ASP A 1178 -6.23 -12.12 -28.96
C ASP A 1178 -4.83 -11.76 -28.44
N SER A 1179 -3.88 -11.93 -29.36
CA SER A 1179 -2.43 -11.79 -29.25
C SER A 1179 -1.94 -10.35 -29.42
N GLY A 1180 -0.78 -10.04 -28.81
CA GLY A 1180 -0.06 -8.78 -29.03
C GLY A 1180 1.34 -8.76 -28.41
N SER A 1181 2.22 -9.57 -29.00
CA SER A 1181 3.66 -9.82 -28.77
C SER A 1181 4.57 -8.61 -28.49
N GLY A 1182 5.69 -8.86 -27.79
CA GLY A 1182 6.95 -8.08 -27.89
C GLY A 1182 7.85 -8.15 -26.65
N SER A 1183 8.23 -9.34 -26.17
CA SER A 1183 9.60 -9.90 -26.22
C SER A 1183 10.73 -9.00 -25.69
N GLY A 1184 11.27 -9.38 -24.53
CA GLY A 1184 12.64 -9.05 -24.14
C GLY A 1184 13.59 -10.14 -24.63
N ILE A 1185 14.82 -9.75 -24.95
CA ILE A 1185 15.94 -10.67 -25.17
C ILE A 1185 16.97 -10.43 -24.07
N VAL A 1186 17.33 -11.53 -23.39
CA VAL A 1186 18.48 -11.69 -22.50
C VAL A 1186 19.59 -12.35 -23.31
N GLY A 1187 20.85 -11.96 -23.08
CA GLY A 1187 22.01 -12.70 -23.62
C GLY A 1187 23.37 -12.17 -23.18
N ASN A 1188 23.94 -12.82 -22.16
CA ASN A 1188 25.34 -13.21 -21.93
C ASN A 1188 26.54 -12.26 -22.18
N GLY A 1189 27.26 -11.96 -21.08
CA GLY A 1189 28.63 -12.44 -20.78
C GLY A 1189 29.83 -11.94 -21.59
N THR A 1190 30.79 -11.28 -20.92
CA THR A 1190 32.23 -11.67 -20.86
C THR A 1190 33.07 -10.68 -20.04
N GLU A 1191 34.07 -11.21 -19.35
CA GLU A 1191 35.05 -10.52 -18.49
C GLU A 1191 36.06 -9.70 -19.31
N THR A 1192 36.48 -8.54 -18.81
CA THR A 1192 37.85 -7.99 -18.91
C THR A 1192 38.01 -6.73 -18.02
N LEU A 1193 39.01 -6.73 -17.15
CA LEU A 1193 39.58 -5.55 -16.45
C LEU A 1193 40.65 -4.88 -17.36
N PRO A 1194 41.36 -3.81 -16.97
CA PRO A 1194 40.98 -2.52 -16.36
C PRO A 1194 41.63 -1.31 -17.11
N CYS A 1195 40.99 -0.14 -17.20
CA CYS A 1195 41.73 1.15 -17.30
C CYS A 1195 40.85 2.42 -17.24
N VAL A 1196 41.20 3.24 -16.25
CA VAL A 1196 41.21 4.72 -16.16
C VAL A 1196 40.79 5.49 -17.42
N ASN A 1197 39.72 6.30 -17.32
CA ASN A 1197 39.85 7.75 -17.49
C ASN A 1197 38.63 8.52 -16.95
N ARG A 1198 38.98 9.62 -16.29
CA ARG A 1198 38.16 10.59 -15.59
C ARG A 1198 37.70 11.64 -16.59
N GLU A 1199 36.39 11.88 -16.71
CA GLU A 1199 35.91 13.17 -17.20
C GLU A 1199 34.48 13.47 -16.72
N VAL A 1200 34.31 14.75 -16.41
CA VAL A 1200 33.25 15.36 -15.62
C VAL A 1200 32.19 15.92 -16.57
N CYS A 1201 30.91 15.55 -16.40
CA CYS A 1201 29.79 16.43 -16.76
C CYS A 1201 28.46 15.92 -16.17
N THR A 1202 27.86 16.67 -15.26
CA THR A 1202 26.42 16.56 -14.98
C THR A 1202 25.88 17.96 -14.72
N GLN A 1203 25.35 18.58 -15.77
CA GLN A 1203 24.52 19.77 -15.64
C GLN A 1203 23.15 19.38 -15.08
N VAL A 1204 22.96 19.61 -13.78
CA VAL A 1204 21.63 19.66 -13.18
C VAL A 1204 21.07 21.06 -13.39
N LYS A 1205 20.04 21.16 -14.23
CA LYS A 1205 19.23 22.37 -14.42
C LYS A 1205 18.44 22.62 -13.13
N VAL A 1206 18.95 23.51 -12.27
CA VAL A 1206 18.19 24.07 -11.15
C VAL A 1206 17.32 25.20 -11.69
N SER A 1207 16.02 24.94 -11.84
CA SER A 1207 15.02 25.99 -12.01
C SER A 1207 14.79 26.68 -10.66
N GLU A 1208 15.37 27.86 -10.49
CA GLU A 1208 15.02 28.79 -9.41
C GLU A 1208 13.57 29.28 -9.64
N GLU A 1209 12.59 28.73 -8.92
CA GLU A 1209 11.28 29.36 -8.78
C GLU A 1209 11.30 30.31 -7.57
N PRO A 1210 11.06 31.62 -7.75
CA PRO A 1210 10.86 32.52 -6.62
C PRO A 1210 9.49 32.26 -5.97
N VAL A 1211 9.48 32.30 -4.64
CA VAL A 1211 8.32 32.25 -3.76
C VAL A 1211 7.23 33.21 -4.27
N GLN A 1212 6.12 32.65 -4.77
CA GLN A 1212 4.94 33.43 -5.15
C GLN A 1212 4.19 33.93 -3.90
N THR A 1213 4.63 35.07 -3.36
CA THR A 1213 3.73 35.92 -2.58
C THR A 1213 2.70 36.51 -3.54
N SER A 1214 1.43 36.16 -3.36
CA SER A 1214 0.31 36.68 -4.16
C SER A 1214 0.06 38.17 -3.84
N GLY A 1215 0.91 39.04 -4.37
CA GLY A 1215 0.67 40.48 -4.51
C GLY A 1215 0.54 40.77 -6.01
N PHE A 1216 -0.65 41.19 -6.45
CA PHE A 1216 -0.83 41.64 -7.84
C PHE A 1216 -0.08 42.97 -8.02
N HIS A 1217 1.15 42.88 -8.53
CA HIS A 1217 1.94 44.04 -8.93
C HIS A 1217 1.55 44.43 -10.35
N TRP A 1218 0.83 45.53 -10.50
CA TRP A 1218 0.41 46.05 -11.80
C TRP A 1218 1.55 46.89 -12.37
N THR A 1219 2.43 46.25 -13.13
CA THR A 1219 3.41 46.92 -13.99
C THR A 1219 3.15 46.53 -15.44
N LEU A 1220 3.34 47.51 -16.34
CA LEU A 1220 3.10 47.40 -17.79
C LEU A 1220 3.87 46.24 -18.47
N SER A 1221 4.82 45.60 -17.76
CA SER A 1221 5.60 44.44 -18.22
C SER A 1221 4.82 43.13 -18.34
N ASN A 1222 3.57 43.05 -17.84
CA ASN A 1222 2.80 41.80 -17.80
C ASN A 1222 1.76 41.63 -18.94
N TRP A 1223 1.74 42.52 -19.94
CA TRP A 1223 0.77 42.45 -21.06
C TRP A 1223 1.21 41.60 -22.27
N GLY A 1224 2.28 40.81 -22.14
CA GLY A 1224 2.74 39.88 -23.19
C GLY A 1224 2.65 38.39 -22.84
N ALA A 1225 2.27 38.02 -21.61
CA ALA A 1225 2.39 36.64 -21.11
C ALA A 1225 1.06 35.88 -20.97
N ALA A 1226 0.01 36.31 -21.68
CA ALA A 1226 -1.34 35.73 -21.58
C ALA A 1226 -1.74 34.82 -22.76
N GLN A 1227 -0.79 34.31 -23.55
CA GLN A 1227 -1.05 33.35 -24.64
C GLN A 1227 -0.49 31.93 -24.42
N THR A 1228 0.23 31.66 -23.33
CA THR A 1228 0.86 30.34 -23.07
C THR A 1228 0.14 29.46 -22.04
N ALA A 1229 -1.11 29.78 -21.67
CA ALA A 1229 -1.91 29.02 -20.69
C ALA A 1229 -3.13 28.28 -21.27
N ARG A 1230 -3.10 27.89 -22.55
CA ARG A 1230 -4.09 26.96 -23.14
C ARG A 1230 -3.41 25.94 -24.06
N ARG A 1231 -2.83 24.88 -23.47
CA ARG A 1231 -2.76 23.52 -24.04
C ARG A 1231 -2.03 22.59 -23.07
N ARG A 1232 -2.80 21.84 -22.27
CA ARG A 1232 -2.39 20.54 -21.72
C ARG A 1232 -3.57 19.59 -21.84
N THR A 1233 -3.62 18.89 -22.97
CA THR A 1233 -4.35 17.63 -23.13
C THR A 1233 -3.37 16.65 -23.75
N ASN A 1234 -3.29 15.44 -23.18
CA ASN A 1234 -2.40 14.35 -23.55
C ASN A 1234 -2.40 14.05 -25.06
N SER A 1235 -1.21 13.87 -25.65
CA SER A 1235 -0.98 13.01 -26.81
C SER A 1235 0.51 12.68 -26.92
N ASN A 1236 0.85 11.39 -26.83
CA ASN A 1236 2.17 10.86 -27.18
C ASN A 1236 2.40 11.06 -28.69
N VAL A 1237 3.53 11.63 -29.08
CA VAL A 1237 4.01 11.66 -30.48
C VAL A 1237 5.44 11.08 -30.47
N ARG A 1238 5.62 9.98 -31.21
CA ARG A 1238 6.94 9.40 -31.54
C ARG A 1238 7.65 10.33 -32.51
N VAL A 1239 8.96 10.53 -32.32
CA VAL A 1239 9.83 11.22 -33.27
C VAL A 1239 10.80 10.16 -33.79
N ASP A 1240 10.64 9.79 -35.07
CA ASP A 1240 11.63 9.01 -35.80
C ASP A 1240 12.75 9.95 -36.26
N LEU A 1241 13.99 9.55 -36.02
CA LEU A 1241 15.19 10.26 -36.50
C LEU A 1241 15.41 9.92 -37.97
N ALA A 1242 15.55 10.94 -38.82
CA ALA A 1242 15.93 10.76 -40.22
C ALA A 1242 17.42 10.38 -40.36
N SER A 1243 17.69 9.60 -41.41
CA SER A 1243 18.98 9.02 -41.84
C SER A 1243 20.03 10.09 -42.21
N PRO A 1244 21.34 9.81 -42.07
CA PRO A 1244 22.41 10.76 -42.40
C PRO A 1244 22.73 10.72 -43.90
N GLU A 1245 21.91 11.32 -44.75
CA GLU A 1245 22.22 11.43 -46.20
C GLU A 1245 22.07 12.85 -46.81
N ASP A 1246 21.63 13.87 -46.06
CA ASP A 1246 21.45 15.23 -46.60
C ASP A 1246 22.48 16.26 -46.08
N ILE A 1247 23.78 15.96 -46.21
CA ILE A 1247 24.85 16.95 -45.99
C ILE A 1247 25.74 17.00 -47.24
N SER A 1248 25.46 17.95 -48.15
CA SER A 1248 26.44 18.40 -49.12
C SER A 1248 27.27 19.53 -48.50
N LEU A 1249 28.57 19.28 -48.35
CA LEU A 1249 29.58 20.28 -48.06
C LEU A 1249 29.93 21.00 -49.35
N ASP A 1250 29.57 22.28 -49.46
CA ASP A 1250 30.14 23.14 -50.51
C ASP A 1250 31.35 23.88 -49.92
N THR A 1251 32.51 23.49 -50.44
CA THR A 1251 33.83 24.04 -50.14
C THR A 1251 33.96 25.38 -50.84
N ASP A 1252 33.64 26.48 -50.14
CA ASP A 1252 34.30 27.80 -50.26
C ASP A 1252 33.39 28.91 -49.71
N SER A 1253 33.37 29.09 -48.39
CA SER A 1253 33.23 30.41 -47.74
C SER A 1253 33.15 30.27 -46.21
N SER A 1254 34.08 30.91 -45.52
CA SER A 1254 34.07 31.02 -44.06
C SER A 1254 33.05 32.08 -43.59
N ARG A 1255 31.75 31.73 -43.55
CA ARG A 1255 30.72 32.48 -42.78
C ARG A 1255 29.40 31.72 -42.68
N ALA A 1256 28.99 31.36 -41.46
CA ALA A 1256 27.64 30.87 -41.18
C ALA A 1256 26.67 32.05 -40.92
N VAL A 1257 25.59 32.14 -41.72
CA VAL A 1257 24.46 33.04 -41.50
C VAL A 1257 23.23 32.17 -41.25
N PHE A 1258 22.65 32.24 -40.04
CA PHE A 1258 21.34 31.64 -39.77
C PHE A 1258 20.26 32.64 -40.18
N ASN A 1259 19.46 32.30 -41.19
CA ASN A 1259 18.26 33.06 -41.52
C ASN A 1259 17.06 32.48 -40.75
N ALA A 1260 16.29 33.38 -40.16
CA ALA A 1260 15.22 33.10 -39.23
C ALA A 1260 13.98 32.54 -39.94
N TYR A 1261 13.52 31.36 -39.55
CA TYR A 1261 12.11 31.04 -39.30
C TYR A 1261 12.02 29.66 -38.63
N GLY A 1262 11.47 29.64 -37.41
CA GLY A 1262 10.76 28.47 -36.87
C GLY A 1262 11.57 27.53 -35.96
N THR A 1263 11.19 27.55 -34.68
CA THR A 1263 11.37 26.48 -33.67
C THR A 1263 12.78 26.25 -33.11
N THR A 1264 13.07 26.91 -31.98
CA THR A 1264 14.15 26.55 -31.04
C THR A 1264 13.65 25.52 -30.00
N VAL A 1265 14.49 24.52 -29.70
CA VAL A 1265 14.33 23.51 -28.62
C VAL A 1265 14.46 24.14 -27.23
#